data_AF-A0A976H0V8-F1
#
_entry.id   AF-A0A976H0V8-F1
#
_cell.length_a   1.000
_cell.length_b   1.000
_cell.length_c   1.000
_cell.angle_alpha   90.00
_cell.angle_beta   90.00
_cell.angle_gamma   90.00
#
_symmetry.space_group_name_H-M   'P 1'
#
loop_
_entity.id
_entity.type
_entity.pdbx_description
1 polymer ?
#
loop_
_entity_poly.entity_id
_entity_poly.type
_entity_poly.pdbx_seq_one_letter_code
_entity_poly.pdbx_strand_id
1 'polypeptide(L)'
;MNKTPILAAKPVKAFQSAAPPNQKNTSMKSLKNSFFAALLVGTSFGVSHADVLYTLEGPQLVSDNNAFSLPGLSLSRGATATGTLYFKYTVTNPASNSTTESYYAGMSFFDGDNENLGIGNGWNPWAYSAFGKDGNRDLRSATPEPGATYQLVRSTDITTIVFRVDFNSQANDNITVWLNPNLALTEAEQNPALTTSFTADANFDRIYLREGGNAGNGWTFSDIAIAENSSDAGFFGGSDSNWSTAANWVGDTAPSAGFNLIFPFSANTSPVNDLATGTAFNGLNFDGGATSYTLTGNAIGISNFLRNTSLNPQSVDLPLELNGPLALDALNSTLSIGGTISGPHGINKTGNRVDLTANNTYTGNTDITTGTLAIGDGDVTGSIDPTGTVSFGAGTTTRLEINRSDDTTLANPITTGGRANIAATNGQTVTLSGPITGTGEFWSHGPGTVKITPNAGSASFATSIVISTGTLEVADFTTSTLGNGGFFIGQAGSGRLRYTGPTASTDRVGAYALQGIGTNTFIEVTTPSTELTFTQPLDDNDPGGKGLTKTGPGTLILAAAPTYTGNTVVEEGVLSLTQPGFADGSTVTVNDGSTLKLDFIGSDTVTDIVLGPDYFTTPGTYNAVSHPDYISGTGSLVIPSNATPYETWGSTYGLTSGSEGGDLDNDGVTNFEEYAFGLIPNDGSSANPITSQLDKTTGKFTYQRLADSGLIYTIWTSTDLITWTEDTTATHGTPVPSGDNETVEVTLTPALLDNPKLFLQVRAN
;
A
#
# COMPACT_ATOMS: atom_id res chain seq x y z
N MET A 1 61.60 -22.38 -35.47
CA MET A 1 62.68 -22.74 -34.53
C MET A 1 62.17 -22.56 -33.11
N ASN A 2 62.22 -23.64 -32.31
CA ASN A 2 62.28 -23.80 -30.83
C ASN A 2 62.22 -22.55 -29.92
N LYS A 3 61.68 -22.56 -28.68
CA LYS A 3 61.03 -23.54 -27.78
C LYS A 3 60.45 -22.75 -26.57
N THR A 4 59.46 -23.36 -25.92
CA THR A 4 58.68 -23.06 -24.69
C THR A 4 59.50 -22.80 -23.39
N PRO A 5 58.90 -22.34 -22.24
CA PRO A 5 57.87 -23.06 -21.47
C PRO A 5 56.64 -22.26 -20.95
N ILE A 6 55.62 -23.04 -20.60
CA ILE A 6 54.24 -22.74 -20.18
C ILE A 6 54.15 -22.70 -18.65
N LEU A 7 53.31 -21.82 -18.08
CA LEU A 7 52.79 -21.92 -16.71
C LEU A 7 51.25 -22.03 -16.74
N ALA A 8 50.71 -23.00 -16.00
CA ALA A 8 49.31 -23.41 -16.01
C ALA A 8 48.51 -22.89 -14.80
N ALA A 9 47.22 -22.65 -15.06
CA ALA A 9 46.17 -22.25 -14.12
C ALA A 9 45.79 -23.36 -13.11
N LYS A 10 45.29 -22.96 -11.93
CA LYS A 10 44.67 -23.83 -10.92
C LYS A 10 43.16 -23.55 -10.80
N PRO A 11 42.29 -24.58 -10.72
CA PRO A 11 40.88 -24.42 -10.43
C PRO A 11 40.49 -24.80 -8.98
N VAL A 12 39.30 -24.32 -8.60
CA VAL A 12 38.53 -24.52 -7.36
C VAL A 12 37.96 -25.94 -7.24
N LYS A 13 37.91 -26.51 -6.02
CA LYS A 13 37.04 -27.66 -5.67
C LYS A 13 36.46 -27.53 -4.26
N ALA A 14 35.16 -27.85 -4.18
CA ALA A 14 34.30 -27.94 -3.01
C ALA A 14 34.67 -29.08 -2.04
N PHE A 15 34.25 -28.96 -0.78
CA PHE A 15 34.23 -30.06 0.18
C PHE A 15 32.87 -30.14 0.90
N GLN A 16 32.28 -31.34 0.81
CA GLN A 16 31.08 -31.81 1.50
C GLN A 16 31.38 -32.24 2.95
N SER A 17 30.31 -32.22 3.74
CA SER A 17 30.15 -32.68 5.13
C SER A 17 30.40 -34.17 5.37
N ALA A 18 31.04 -34.52 6.49
CA ALA A 18 30.95 -35.85 7.10
C ALA A 18 31.16 -35.76 8.63
N ALA A 19 30.26 -36.38 9.40
CA ALA A 19 30.30 -36.50 10.87
C ALA A 19 31.23 -37.63 11.35
N PRO A 20 31.70 -37.60 12.61
CA PRO A 20 32.07 -38.84 13.35
C PRO A 20 31.63 -38.79 14.85
N PRO A 21 31.80 -39.86 15.69
CA PRO A 21 30.69 -40.50 16.41
C PRO A 21 30.80 -40.50 17.96
N ASN A 22 29.74 -41.04 18.57
CA ASN A 22 29.56 -41.38 20.00
C ASN A 22 30.72 -42.13 20.68
N GLN A 23 31.07 -41.73 21.91
CA GLN A 23 31.58 -42.65 22.95
C GLN A 23 31.03 -42.34 24.35
N LYS A 24 30.77 -43.43 25.07
CA LYS A 24 30.06 -43.57 26.35
C LYS A 24 30.94 -43.31 27.59
N ASN A 25 30.27 -42.85 28.65
CA ASN A 25 30.42 -43.13 30.08
C ASN A 25 31.82 -43.39 30.69
N THR A 26 32.16 -42.59 31.70
CA THR A 26 32.74 -43.13 32.95
C THR A 26 32.34 -42.28 34.16
N SER A 27 31.99 -43.00 35.21
CA SER A 27 31.33 -42.57 36.45
C SER A 27 32.29 -42.17 37.57
N MET A 28 31.81 -41.26 38.44
CA MET A 28 31.95 -41.19 39.91
C MET A 28 33.30 -41.42 40.61
N LYS A 29 33.78 -40.37 41.31
CA LYS A 29 34.36 -40.41 42.68
C LYS A 29 34.06 -39.04 43.34
N SER A 30 33.15 -38.93 44.32
CA SER A 30 33.24 -39.27 45.76
C SER A 30 33.65 -38.09 46.66
N LEU A 31 32.71 -37.75 47.56
CA LEU A 31 32.66 -36.71 48.61
C LEU A 31 33.81 -36.66 49.64
N LYS A 32 33.99 -35.46 50.26
CA LYS A 32 33.86 -35.16 51.73
C LYS A 32 34.40 -33.74 52.05
N ASN A 33 33.55 -32.78 52.48
CA ASN A 33 33.28 -32.31 53.88
C ASN A 33 34.45 -31.51 54.53
N SER A 34 34.35 -30.35 55.21
CA SER A 34 33.26 -29.58 55.84
C SER A 34 33.81 -28.18 56.29
N PHE A 35 32.99 -27.13 56.42
CA PHE A 35 32.64 -26.47 57.71
C PHE A 35 31.86 -25.13 57.55
N PHE A 36 30.86 -25.00 58.42
CA PHE A 36 29.81 -23.98 58.66
C PHE A 36 30.16 -22.48 58.63
N ALA A 37 29.23 -21.66 58.10
CA ALA A 37 28.46 -20.68 58.89
C ALA A 37 27.19 -20.22 58.12
N ALA A 38 26.03 -20.39 58.74
CA ALA A 38 24.71 -20.09 58.21
C ALA A 38 24.27 -18.66 58.55
N LEU A 39 23.69 -17.95 57.57
CA LEU A 39 22.75 -16.86 57.81
C LEU A 39 21.49 -17.14 56.98
N LEU A 40 20.37 -17.29 57.69
CA LEU A 40 19.03 -17.57 57.19
C LEU A 40 18.56 -16.47 56.21
N VAL A 41 18.23 -16.86 54.98
CA VAL A 41 17.10 -16.30 54.25
C VAL A 41 16.28 -17.49 53.79
N GLY A 42 15.06 -17.60 54.28
CA GLY A 42 14.16 -18.71 53.98
C GLY A 42 13.86 -18.74 52.48
N THR A 43 14.32 -19.78 51.81
CA THR A 43 13.72 -20.22 50.55
C THR A 43 12.37 -20.83 50.91
N SER A 44 11.31 -20.03 50.88
CA SER A 44 9.98 -20.59 50.70
C SER A 44 9.98 -21.28 49.34
N PHE A 45 9.86 -22.61 49.36
CA PHE A 45 9.45 -23.37 48.19
C PHE A 45 8.21 -22.68 47.61
N GLY A 46 8.30 -22.25 46.35
CA GLY A 46 7.16 -21.72 45.63
C GLY A 46 6.04 -22.74 45.70
N VAL A 47 4.94 -22.35 46.33
CA VAL A 47 3.68 -23.05 46.15
C VAL A 47 3.20 -22.59 44.78
N SER A 48 3.43 -23.40 43.74
CA SER A 48 2.67 -23.25 42.49
C SER A 48 1.22 -23.57 42.81
N HIS A 49 0.28 -22.64 42.65
CA HIS A 49 -1.14 -23.00 42.57
C HIS A 49 -1.91 -21.93 41.80
N ALA A 50 -2.89 -22.43 41.02
CA ALA A 50 -3.82 -21.80 40.09
C ALA A 50 -3.39 -21.75 38.61
N ASP A 51 -3.36 -22.92 37.95
CA ASP A 51 -3.10 -23.02 36.51
C ASP A 51 -4.42 -22.89 35.71
N VAL A 52 -4.43 -22.01 34.70
CA VAL A 52 -5.33 -22.16 33.56
C VAL A 52 -4.97 -23.51 32.92
N LEU A 53 -5.85 -24.49 33.07
CA LEU A 53 -5.61 -25.86 32.64
C LEU A 53 -5.75 -26.02 31.12
N TYR A 54 -6.57 -25.16 30.51
CA TYR A 54 -6.84 -25.21 29.08
C TYR A 54 -7.40 -23.90 28.54
N THR A 55 -6.96 -23.51 27.35
CA THR A 55 -7.63 -22.51 26.50
C THR A 55 -7.63 -22.96 25.06
N LEU A 56 -8.71 -22.68 24.34
CA LEU A 56 -8.75 -22.81 22.89
C LEU A 56 -9.35 -21.54 22.29
N GLU A 57 -8.51 -20.82 21.55
CA GLU A 57 -8.90 -19.62 20.82
C GLU A 57 -9.46 -19.96 19.43
N GLY A 58 -10.42 -19.15 18.98
CA GLY A 58 -11.00 -19.22 17.64
C GLY A 58 -12.24 -20.12 17.52
N PRO A 59 -13.12 -19.83 16.54
CA PRO A 59 -14.38 -20.55 16.37
C PRO A 59 -14.16 -22.00 15.90
N GLN A 60 -14.79 -22.93 16.58
CA GLN A 60 -14.86 -24.36 16.25
C GLN A 60 -16.30 -24.71 15.88
N LEU A 61 -16.56 -24.93 14.59
CA LEU A 61 -17.84 -25.44 14.14
C LEU A 61 -17.91 -26.95 14.42
N VAL A 62 -18.87 -27.35 15.24
CA VAL A 62 -19.15 -28.75 15.60
C VAL A 62 -20.50 -29.11 15.04
N SER A 63 -20.57 -30.24 14.33
CA SER A 63 -21.80 -30.77 13.74
C SER A 63 -21.86 -32.30 13.86
N ASP A 64 -23.00 -32.90 13.52
CA ASP A 64 -23.26 -34.36 13.45
C ASP A 64 -22.14 -35.23 12.88
N ASN A 65 -21.33 -34.67 11.97
CA ASN A 65 -20.26 -35.40 11.29
C ASN A 65 -18.92 -35.38 12.04
N ASN A 66 -18.81 -34.65 13.16
CA ASN A 66 -17.56 -34.50 13.90
C ASN A 66 -17.79 -34.12 15.37
N ALA A 67 -17.65 -35.07 16.29
CA ALA A 67 -17.50 -34.75 17.71
C ALA A 67 -16.09 -34.21 17.96
N PHE A 68 -15.98 -32.98 18.45
CA PHE A 68 -14.70 -32.30 18.61
C PHE A 68 -14.13 -32.54 20.00
N SER A 69 -13.08 -33.37 20.09
CA SER A 69 -12.28 -33.50 21.30
C SER A 69 -11.38 -32.28 21.46
N LEU A 70 -11.32 -31.70 22.66
CA LEU A 70 -10.44 -30.57 22.96
C LEU A 70 -8.96 -30.98 22.78
N PRO A 71 -8.25 -30.48 21.73
CA PRO A 71 -6.92 -30.96 21.40
C PRO A 71 -5.93 -30.63 22.51
N GLY A 72 -5.10 -31.60 22.91
CA GLY A 72 -4.04 -31.40 23.90
C GLY A 72 -4.51 -31.33 25.36
N LEU A 73 -5.81 -31.46 25.64
CA LEU A 73 -6.32 -31.52 27.01
C LEU A 73 -6.02 -32.89 27.64
N SER A 74 -5.10 -32.93 28.59
CA SER A 74 -4.81 -34.11 29.42
C SER A 74 -5.39 -33.95 30.83
N LEU A 75 -6.71 -33.82 30.92
CA LEU A 75 -7.44 -33.62 32.18
C LEU A 75 -8.52 -34.70 32.33
N SER A 76 -8.60 -35.31 33.51
CA SER A 76 -9.67 -36.21 33.91
C SER A 76 -10.02 -36.02 35.39
N ARG A 77 -11.26 -36.36 35.75
CA ARG A 77 -11.81 -36.33 37.11
C ARG A 77 -12.67 -37.58 37.30
N GLY A 78 -12.20 -38.53 38.11
CA GLY A 78 -12.95 -39.76 38.42
C GLY A 78 -13.65 -39.67 39.78
N ALA A 79 -14.37 -40.72 40.18
CA ALA A 79 -15.29 -40.72 41.33
C ALA A 79 -14.69 -40.36 42.71
N THR A 80 -13.37 -40.32 42.85
CA THR A 80 -12.68 -39.88 44.07
C THR A 80 -12.12 -38.47 43.99
N ALA A 81 -12.41 -37.73 42.91
CA ALA A 81 -11.93 -36.38 42.70
C ALA A 81 -12.48 -35.43 43.78
N THR A 82 -11.67 -34.41 44.09
CA THR A 82 -12.03 -33.30 44.97
C THR A 82 -11.47 -32.02 44.37
N GLY A 83 -11.95 -30.86 44.84
CA GLY A 83 -11.55 -29.55 44.32
C GLY A 83 -12.56 -29.00 43.31
N THR A 84 -12.21 -27.88 42.68
CA THR A 84 -13.14 -27.11 41.85
C THR A 84 -12.56 -26.92 40.46
N LEU A 85 -13.42 -26.99 39.44
CA LEU A 85 -13.09 -26.55 38.08
C LEU A 85 -14.13 -25.57 37.56
N TYR A 86 -13.65 -24.56 36.84
CA TYR A 86 -14.43 -23.61 36.07
C TYR A 86 -14.27 -23.90 34.59
N PHE A 87 -15.35 -23.78 33.84
CA PHE A 87 -15.43 -24.03 32.41
C PHE A 87 -16.16 -22.87 31.75
N LYS A 88 -15.56 -22.30 30.70
CA LYS A 88 -16.17 -21.22 29.90
C LYS A 88 -16.14 -21.62 28.45
N TYR A 89 -17.20 -21.26 27.73
CA TYR A 89 -17.19 -21.22 26.28
C TYR A 89 -18.28 -20.25 25.80
N THR A 90 -18.06 -19.64 24.64
CA THR A 90 -19.02 -18.80 23.93
C THR A 90 -19.55 -19.56 22.73
N VAL A 91 -20.87 -19.62 22.61
CA VAL A 91 -21.55 -20.12 21.41
C VAL A 91 -21.90 -18.93 20.53
N THR A 92 -21.35 -18.92 19.31
CA THR A 92 -21.68 -17.94 18.28
C THR A 92 -22.51 -18.62 17.20
N ASN A 93 -23.59 -17.98 16.76
CA ASN A 93 -24.43 -18.48 15.67
C ASN A 93 -24.82 -19.98 15.81
N PRO A 94 -25.59 -20.37 16.85
CA PRO A 94 -26.08 -21.73 16.98
C PRO A 94 -27.10 -22.02 15.87
N ALA A 95 -26.62 -22.59 14.77
CA ALA A 95 -27.44 -22.85 13.58
C ALA A 95 -28.46 -23.97 13.84
N SER A 96 -28.10 -24.97 14.65
CA SER A 96 -29.06 -25.91 15.24
C SER A 96 -29.86 -25.23 16.36
N ASN A 97 -31.16 -25.06 16.15
CA ASN A 97 -32.11 -24.44 17.07
C ASN A 97 -33.53 -24.99 16.86
N SER A 98 -34.47 -24.59 17.73
CA SER A 98 -35.87 -25.08 17.71
C SER A 98 -36.62 -24.90 16.39
N THR A 99 -36.15 -23.99 15.53
CA THR A 99 -36.77 -23.71 14.23
C THR A 99 -36.10 -24.45 13.07
N THR A 100 -34.90 -25.01 13.29
CA THR A 100 -34.11 -25.64 12.22
C THR A 100 -34.14 -27.16 12.27
N GLU A 101 -33.98 -27.77 13.44
CA GLU A 101 -33.97 -29.23 13.60
C GLU A 101 -34.18 -29.66 15.05
N SER A 102 -34.46 -30.94 15.34
CA SER A 102 -34.25 -31.51 16.68
C SER A 102 -32.80 -31.89 16.86
N TYR A 103 -32.22 -31.47 17.98
CA TYR A 103 -30.79 -31.63 18.24
C TYR A 103 -30.46 -31.66 19.75
N TYR A 104 -29.21 -32.02 20.04
CA TYR A 104 -28.47 -31.67 21.25
C TYR A 104 -27.18 -30.97 20.85
N ALA A 105 -26.67 -30.09 21.70
CA ALA A 105 -25.39 -29.44 21.49
C ALA A 105 -24.80 -28.93 22.80
N GLY A 106 -23.49 -29.02 23.01
CA GLY A 106 -22.87 -28.50 24.22
C GLY A 106 -21.48 -29.03 24.50
N MET A 107 -20.94 -28.62 25.66
CA MET A 107 -19.75 -29.23 26.24
C MET A 107 -20.17 -30.41 27.11
N SER A 108 -19.69 -31.61 26.76
CA SER A 108 -20.07 -32.88 27.38
C SER A 108 -18.90 -33.61 28.03
N PHE A 109 -19.14 -34.16 29.21
CA PHE A 109 -18.23 -34.91 30.06
C PHE A 109 -18.52 -36.41 29.92
N PHE A 110 -17.51 -37.14 29.46
CA PHE A 110 -17.59 -38.58 29.21
C PHE A 110 -16.68 -39.34 30.16
N ASP A 111 -17.18 -40.44 30.73
CA ASP A 111 -16.39 -41.44 31.45
C ASP A 111 -16.58 -42.80 30.76
N GLY A 112 -15.55 -43.23 30.02
CA GLY A 112 -15.69 -44.31 29.06
C GLY A 112 -16.72 -43.96 27.98
N ASP A 113 -17.72 -44.80 27.77
CA ASP A 113 -18.79 -44.56 26.79
C ASP A 113 -20.01 -43.83 27.38
N ASN A 114 -19.96 -43.44 28.66
CA ASN A 114 -21.08 -42.79 29.34
C ASN A 114 -20.96 -41.27 29.31
N GLU A 115 -21.98 -40.59 28.80
CA GLU A 115 -22.13 -39.13 28.92
C GLU A 115 -22.74 -38.79 30.27
N ASN A 116 -21.91 -38.36 31.21
CA ASN A 116 -22.33 -38.09 32.57
C ASN A 116 -23.00 -36.72 32.70
N LEU A 117 -22.38 -35.67 32.16
CA LEU A 117 -22.87 -34.29 32.21
C LEU A 117 -22.64 -33.57 30.90
N GLY A 118 -23.63 -32.83 30.40
CA GLY A 118 -23.48 -31.88 29.32
C GLY A 118 -24.07 -30.53 29.71
N ILE A 119 -23.42 -29.44 29.33
CA ILE A 119 -23.96 -28.07 29.45
C ILE A 119 -24.08 -27.51 28.03
N GLY A 120 -25.25 -26.99 27.67
CA GLY A 120 -25.55 -26.56 26.30
C GLY A 120 -27.04 -26.60 26.03
N ASN A 121 -27.53 -27.54 25.21
CA ASN A 121 -28.94 -27.88 25.00
C ASN A 121 -29.05 -29.41 24.85
N GLY A 122 -30.01 -30.01 25.57
CA GLY A 122 -30.30 -31.45 25.48
C GLY A 122 -31.41 -31.79 24.47
N TRP A 123 -31.68 -33.08 24.28
CA TRP A 123 -32.79 -33.52 23.42
C TRP A 123 -34.15 -33.13 23.97
N ASN A 124 -34.94 -32.34 23.21
CA ASN A 124 -36.33 -31.89 23.44
C ASN A 124 -36.58 -30.55 24.19
N PRO A 125 -35.77 -30.07 25.15
CA PRO A 125 -36.03 -28.83 25.87
C PRO A 125 -35.97 -27.56 25.01
N TRP A 126 -35.21 -27.58 23.90
CA TRP A 126 -34.99 -26.44 22.99
C TRP A 126 -34.26 -25.22 23.61
N ALA A 127 -34.22 -25.15 24.94
CA ALA A 127 -33.56 -24.12 25.72
C ALA A 127 -32.13 -24.51 26.10
N TYR A 128 -31.33 -23.51 26.46
CA TYR A 128 -30.05 -23.78 27.09
C TYR A 128 -30.28 -24.62 28.38
N SER A 129 -29.66 -25.79 28.46
CA SER A 129 -29.92 -26.84 29.44
C SER A 129 -28.64 -27.51 29.91
N ALA A 130 -28.66 -28.01 31.14
CA ALA A 130 -27.83 -29.15 31.52
C ALA A 130 -28.51 -30.44 31.05
N PHE A 131 -27.74 -31.42 30.59
CA PHE A 131 -28.21 -32.70 30.04
C PHE A 131 -27.23 -33.83 30.39
N GLY A 132 -27.53 -35.05 29.97
CA GLY A 132 -26.70 -36.24 30.21
C GLY A 132 -27.43 -37.30 31.03
N LYS A 133 -26.68 -38.08 31.81
CA LYS A 133 -27.16 -39.22 32.61
C LYS A 133 -28.31 -38.88 33.55
N ASP A 134 -28.27 -37.70 34.17
CA ASP A 134 -29.27 -37.25 35.16
C ASP A 134 -30.49 -36.54 34.51
N GLY A 135 -30.57 -36.55 33.18
CA GLY A 135 -31.65 -35.94 32.41
C GLY A 135 -31.50 -34.44 32.19
N ASN A 136 -32.49 -33.85 31.52
CA ASN A 136 -32.43 -32.44 31.11
C ASN A 136 -32.94 -31.49 32.19
N ARG A 137 -32.29 -30.33 32.30
CA ARG A 137 -32.68 -29.22 33.16
C ARG A 137 -32.39 -27.89 32.48
N ASP A 138 -33.42 -27.08 32.27
CA ASP A 138 -33.25 -25.76 31.68
C ASP A 138 -32.44 -24.82 32.59
N LEU A 139 -31.56 -24.03 31.98
CA LEU A 139 -30.73 -23.04 32.65
C LEU A 139 -31.48 -21.71 32.78
N ARG A 140 -31.24 -21.00 33.88
CA ARG A 140 -31.80 -19.66 34.08
C ARG A 140 -31.09 -18.66 33.17
N SER A 141 -31.84 -17.70 32.64
CA SER A 141 -31.32 -16.67 31.72
C SER A 141 -31.69 -15.26 32.15
N ALA A 142 -30.83 -14.30 31.81
CA ALA A 142 -31.12 -12.87 31.85
C ALA A 142 -32.19 -12.46 30.82
N THR A 143 -32.40 -13.26 29.79
CA THR A 143 -33.35 -13.04 28.69
C THR A 143 -34.33 -14.21 28.54
N PRO A 144 -35.15 -14.50 29.57
CA PRO A 144 -36.02 -15.67 29.56
C PRO A 144 -37.20 -15.51 28.59
N GLU A 145 -37.76 -16.64 28.13
CA GLU A 145 -39.02 -16.63 27.39
C GLU A 145 -40.17 -16.07 28.24
N PRO A 146 -41.20 -15.47 27.63
CA PRO A 146 -42.38 -14.99 28.37
C PRO A 146 -43.00 -16.08 29.25
N GLY A 147 -42.98 -15.88 30.57
CA GLY A 147 -43.52 -16.82 31.55
C GLY A 147 -42.60 -18.00 31.92
N ALA A 148 -41.35 -18.01 31.43
CA ALA A 148 -40.34 -19.00 31.76
C ALA A 148 -39.19 -18.40 32.57
N THR A 149 -38.25 -19.25 33.01
CA THR A 149 -36.96 -18.82 33.59
C THR A 149 -35.78 -19.05 32.64
N TYR A 150 -36.02 -19.70 31.51
CA TYR A 150 -35.00 -20.15 30.57
C TYR A 150 -35.09 -19.39 29.25
N GLN A 151 -34.01 -19.43 28.46
CA GLN A 151 -33.91 -18.84 27.13
C GLN A 151 -33.83 -19.94 26.06
N LEU A 152 -34.62 -19.80 24.99
CA LEU A 152 -34.48 -20.65 23.80
C LEU A 152 -33.19 -20.34 23.05
N VAL A 153 -32.56 -21.36 22.49
CA VAL A 153 -31.41 -21.18 21.59
C VAL A 153 -31.90 -20.55 20.29
N ARG A 154 -31.25 -19.48 19.83
CA ARG A 154 -31.54 -18.81 18.54
C ARG A 154 -30.24 -18.55 17.78
N SER A 155 -30.26 -18.71 16.47
CA SER A 155 -29.09 -18.45 15.62
C SER A 155 -28.56 -17.01 15.67
N THR A 156 -29.38 -16.06 16.14
CA THR A 156 -28.99 -14.65 16.33
C THR A 156 -28.28 -14.38 17.65
N ASP A 157 -28.39 -15.29 18.61
CA ASP A 157 -27.90 -15.06 19.97
C ASP A 157 -26.43 -15.46 20.06
N ILE A 158 -25.62 -14.60 20.68
CA ILE A 158 -24.28 -14.95 21.16
C ILE A 158 -24.40 -15.21 22.65
N THR A 159 -23.98 -16.39 23.07
CA THR A 159 -24.20 -16.84 24.44
C THR A 159 -22.91 -17.34 25.06
N THR A 160 -22.42 -16.65 26.09
CA THR A 160 -21.31 -17.10 26.91
C THR A 160 -21.85 -17.93 28.07
N ILE A 161 -21.36 -19.14 28.22
CA ILE A 161 -21.71 -20.05 29.30
C ILE A 161 -20.48 -20.20 30.19
N VAL A 162 -20.67 -19.91 31.48
CA VAL A 162 -19.70 -20.22 32.52
C VAL A 162 -20.32 -21.23 33.45
N PHE A 163 -19.59 -22.29 33.81
CA PHE A 163 -20.05 -23.19 34.87
C PHE A 163 -18.90 -23.66 35.75
N ARG A 164 -19.22 -23.84 37.02
CA ARG A 164 -18.34 -24.36 38.07
C ARG A 164 -18.79 -25.76 38.45
N VAL A 165 -17.83 -26.65 38.64
CA VAL A 165 -18.03 -28.00 39.17
C VAL A 165 -17.18 -28.14 40.43
N ASP A 166 -17.84 -28.30 41.57
CA ASP A 166 -17.20 -28.65 42.84
C ASP A 166 -17.27 -30.17 43.03
N PHE A 167 -16.13 -30.84 42.85
CA PHE A 167 -16.04 -32.30 42.86
C PHE A 167 -16.17 -32.86 44.27
N ASN A 168 -17.01 -33.89 44.41
CA ASN A 168 -17.33 -34.51 45.69
C ASN A 168 -17.04 -36.02 45.66
N SER A 169 -16.00 -36.45 46.36
CA SER A 169 -15.62 -37.87 46.44
C SER A 169 -16.63 -38.80 47.15
N GLN A 170 -17.70 -38.26 47.74
CA GLN A 170 -18.67 -39.02 48.54
C GLN A 170 -20.13 -38.90 48.06
N ALA A 171 -20.41 -38.05 47.06
CA ALA A 171 -21.75 -37.83 46.53
C ALA A 171 -21.65 -37.29 45.09
N ASN A 172 -22.79 -36.98 44.46
CA ASN A 172 -22.78 -36.23 43.20
C ASN A 172 -22.12 -34.86 43.40
N ASP A 173 -21.49 -34.36 42.35
CA ASP A 173 -20.77 -33.09 42.32
C ASP A 173 -21.75 -31.91 42.36
N ASN A 174 -21.32 -30.75 42.86
CA ASN A 174 -22.14 -29.54 42.82
C ASN A 174 -21.81 -28.74 41.56
N ILE A 175 -22.82 -28.48 40.74
CA ILE A 175 -22.69 -27.73 39.49
C ILE A 175 -23.39 -26.38 39.68
N THR A 176 -22.72 -25.30 39.32
CA THR A 176 -23.31 -23.96 39.20
C THR A 176 -23.08 -23.42 37.81
N VAL A 177 -24.12 -22.97 37.13
CA VAL A 177 -24.09 -22.50 35.74
C VAL A 177 -24.62 -21.08 35.66
N TRP A 178 -23.89 -20.23 34.95
CA TRP A 178 -24.28 -18.89 34.58
C TRP A 178 -24.40 -18.79 33.07
N LEU A 179 -25.58 -18.39 32.61
CA LEU A 179 -25.85 -18.10 31.21
C LEU A 179 -25.73 -16.59 31.00
N ASN A 180 -24.80 -16.17 30.14
CA ASN A 180 -24.41 -14.77 29.94
C ASN A 180 -24.10 -14.04 31.27
N PRO A 181 -23.18 -14.55 32.10
CA PRO A 181 -22.79 -13.86 33.33
C PRO A 181 -22.26 -12.46 33.02
N ASN A 182 -22.41 -11.55 33.98
CA ASN A 182 -21.68 -10.29 33.92
C ASN A 182 -20.24 -10.56 34.33
N LEU A 183 -19.36 -10.77 33.34
CA LEU A 183 -17.94 -11.08 33.56
C LEU A 183 -17.17 -9.96 34.27
N ALA A 184 -17.75 -8.77 34.49
CA ALA A 184 -17.15 -7.69 35.28
C ALA A 184 -17.39 -7.82 36.80
N LEU A 185 -18.33 -8.66 37.22
CA LEU A 185 -18.64 -8.90 38.62
C LEU A 185 -17.89 -10.13 39.12
N THR A 186 -17.53 -10.16 40.41
CA THR A 186 -17.04 -11.39 41.05
C THR A 186 -18.11 -12.48 41.04
N GLU A 187 -17.73 -13.73 41.28
CA GLU A 187 -18.69 -14.83 41.37
C GLU A 187 -19.79 -14.56 42.42
N ALA A 188 -19.41 -14.01 43.58
CA ALA A 188 -20.31 -13.72 44.69
C ALA A 188 -21.30 -12.58 44.39
N GLU A 189 -20.98 -11.71 43.43
CA GLU A 189 -21.80 -10.58 43.02
C GLU A 189 -22.75 -10.92 41.85
N GLN A 190 -22.62 -12.12 41.27
CA GLN A 190 -23.56 -12.58 40.24
C GLN A 190 -24.98 -12.64 40.80
N ASN A 191 -25.95 -12.23 39.99
CA ASN A 191 -27.35 -12.23 40.41
C ASN A 191 -27.84 -13.69 40.60
N PRO A 192 -28.16 -14.13 41.83
CA PRO A 192 -28.53 -15.52 42.08
C PRO A 192 -29.85 -15.92 41.40
N ALA A 193 -30.67 -14.95 40.98
CA ALA A 193 -31.90 -15.21 40.22
C ALA A 193 -31.63 -15.67 38.77
N LEU A 194 -30.41 -15.42 38.25
CA LEU A 194 -29.99 -15.77 36.89
C LEU A 194 -29.06 -17.00 36.86
N THR A 195 -28.74 -17.54 38.04
CA THR A 195 -27.82 -18.67 38.20
C THR A 195 -28.61 -19.98 38.41
N THR A 196 -28.12 -21.06 37.80
CA THR A 196 -28.67 -22.42 37.99
C THR A 196 -27.67 -23.27 38.77
N SER A 197 -28.06 -23.76 39.95
CA SER A 197 -27.27 -24.70 40.74
C SER A 197 -28.00 -26.03 40.93
N PHE A 198 -27.29 -27.15 40.80
CA PHE A 198 -27.82 -28.51 40.94
C PHE A 198 -26.68 -29.50 41.24
N THR A 199 -27.03 -30.75 41.58
CA THR A 199 -26.06 -31.84 41.74
C THR A 199 -26.14 -32.82 40.59
N ALA A 200 -25.01 -33.26 40.04
CA ALA A 200 -24.94 -34.27 38.99
C ALA A 200 -23.62 -35.06 39.06
N ASP A 201 -23.57 -36.22 38.41
CA ASP A 201 -22.31 -36.94 38.17
C ASP A 201 -21.49 -36.19 37.11
N ALA A 202 -20.39 -35.56 37.51
CA ALA A 202 -19.52 -34.79 36.61
C ALA A 202 -18.19 -35.52 36.34
N ASN A 203 -18.10 -36.83 36.60
CA ASN A 203 -16.90 -37.61 36.32
C ASN A 203 -16.62 -37.65 34.81
N PHE A 204 -15.35 -37.49 34.42
CA PHE A 204 -14.90 -37.60 33.04
C PHE A 204 -13.47 -38.13 32.88
N ASP A 205 -13.27 -38.93 31.84
CA ASP A 205 -11.99 -39.21 31.20
C ASP A 205 -11.74 -38.30 29.99
N ARG A 206 -12.80 -37.73 29.39
CA ARG A 206 -12.75 -36.89 28.19
C ARG A 206 -13.83 -35.81 28.21
N ILE A 207 -13.51 -34.68 27.58
CA ILE A 207 -14.44 -33.58 27.32
C ILE A 207 -14.59 -33.43 25.80
N TYR A 208 -15.84 -33.42 25.33
CA TYR A 208 -16.18 -33.19 23.94
C TYR A 208 -17.01 -31.92 23.80
N LEU A 209 -16.76 -31.16 22.74
CA LEU A 209 -17.78 -30.29 22.17
C LEU A 209 -18.60 -31.15 21.23
N ARG A 210 -19.90 -31.18 21.43
CA ARG A 210 -20.80 -32.03 20.68
C ARG A 210 -21.93 -31.23 20.08
N GLU A 211 -22.33 -31.66 18.90
CA GLU A 211 -23.59 -31.34 18.29
C GLU A 211 -24.11 -32.64 17.65
N GLY A 212 -25.43 -32.81 17.69
CA GLY A 212 -26.10 -34.01 17.20
C GLY A 212 -27.56 -33.72 16.89
N GLY A 213 -27.98 -33.94 15.66
CA GLY A 213 -29.29 -33.60 15.12
C GLY A 213 -29.62 -34.43 13.89
N ASN A 214 -30.59 -33.96 13.10
CA ASN A 214 -31.05 -34.66 11.89
C ASN A 214 -30.62 -33.94 10.60
N ALA A 215 -30.15 -32.69 10.70
CA ALA A 215 -29.84 -31.82 9.57
C ALA A 215 -28.39 -31.31 9.56
N GLY A 216 -27.60 -31.57 10.62
CA GLY A 216 -26.17 -31.27 10.67
C GLY A 216 -25.79 -29.79 10.59
N ASN A 217 -26.65 -28.88 11.08
CA ASN A 217 -26.41 -27.43 10.97
C ASN A 217 -25.30 -26.93 11.92
N GLY A 218 -25.10 -27.62 13.05
CA GLY A 218 -23.97 -27.40 13.95
C GLY A 218 -24.06 -26.16 14.87
N TRP A 219 -23.14 -26.12 15.84
CA TRP A 219 -22.87 -24.99 16.73
C TRP A 219 -21.42 -24.53 16.58
N THR A 220 -21.20 -23.22 16.62
CA THR A 220 -19.83 -22.66 16.64
C THR A 220 -19.44 -22.32 18.07
N PHE A 221 -18.41 -22.98 18.58
CA PHE A 221 -17.86 -22.79 19.93
C PHE A 221 -16.60 -21.94 19.88
N SER A 222 -16.42 -21.05 20.84
CA SER A 222 -15.28 -20.12 20.94
C SER A 222 -14.99 -19.82 22.41
N ASP A 223 -13.92 -19.07 22.70
CA ASP A 223 -13.53 -18.62 24.05
C ASP A 223 -13.50 -19.74 25.11
N ILE A 224 -13.00 -20.91 24.72
CA ILE A 224 -13.01 -22.08 25.61
C ILE A 224 -11.91 -21.91 26.64
N ALA A 225 -12.26 -21.99 27.93
CA ALA A 225 -11.31 -21.98 29.02
C ALA A 225 -11.69 -23.00 30.10
N ILE A 226 -10.68 -23.60 30.73
CA ILE A 226 -10.81 -24.45 31.92
C ILE A 226 -9.77 -24.00 32.94
N ALA A 227 -10.20 -23.73 34.16
CA ALA A 227 -9.30 -23.31 35.25
C ALA A 227 -9.75 -23.84 36.60
N GLU A 228 -8.88 -23.75 37.60
CA GLU A 228 -9.20 -24.14 38.98
C GLU A 228 -9.79 -22.97 39.80
N ASN A 229 -9.75 -21.72 39.30
CA ASN A 229 -10.28 -20.54 39.99
C ASN A 229 -11.19 -19.65 39.11
N SER A 230 -12.06 -18.92 39.79
CA SER A 230 -13.08 -18.03 39.21
C SER A 230 -12.52 -16.74 38.60
N SER A 231 -11.30 -16.33 38.94
CA SER A 231 -10.66 -15.12 38.41
C SER A 231 -9.75 -15.40 37.22
N ASP A 232 -9.42 -16.67 36.97
CA ASP A 232 -8.54 -17.06 35.87
C ASP A 232 -9.24 -16.92 34.51
N ALA A 233 -8.49 -16.83 33.41
CA ALA A 233 -9.01 -16.84 32.03
C ALA A 233 -10.25 -15.93 31.73
N GLY A 234 -10.46 -14.85 32.50
CA GLY A 234 -11.60 -13.95 32.37
C GLY A 234 -12.95 -14.60 32.71
N PHE A 235 -12.98 -15.45 33.75
CA PHE A 235 -14.20 -16.07 34.29
C PHE A 235 -15.07 -15.05 35.04
N PHE A 236 -14.45 -14.19 35.85
CA PHE A 236 -15.06 -13.07 36.59
C PHE A 236 -13.99 -11.99 36.84
N GLY A 237 -14.35 -10.71 36.74
CA GLY A 237 -13.45 -9.57 36.92
C GLY A 237 -12.96 -9.44 38.36
N GLY A 238 -11.74 -8.93 38.53
CA GLY A 238 -11.21 -8.57 39.85
C GLY A 238 -11.87 -7.30 40.42
N SER A 239 -11.69 -7.04 41.71
CA SER A 239 -12.52 -6.10 42.50
C SER A 239 -12.32 -4.62 42.20
N ASP A 240 -11.25 -4.24 41.49
CA ASP A 240 -10.95 -2.85 41.12
C ASP A 240 -10.08 -2.76 39.84
N SER A 241 -9.47 -1.60 39.58
CA SER A 241 -8.56 -1.39 38.45
C SER A 241 -7.08 -1.42 38.81
N ASN A 242 -6.72 -1.65 40.07
CA ASN A 242 -5.34 -1.49 40.53
C ASN A 242 -4.47 -2.72 40.17
N TRP A 243 -3.24 -2.49 39.73
CA TRP A 243 -2.32 -3.60 39.48
C TRP A 243 -1.89 -4.32 40.76
N SER A 244 -1.89 -3.64 41.91
CA SER A 244 -1.56 -4.22 43.23
C SER A 244 -2.62 -5.16 43.78
N THR A 245 -3.85 -5.13 43.23
CA THR A 245 -4.94 -6.01 43.63
C THR A 245 -4.75 -7.37 42.99
N ALA A 246 -4.36 -8.35 43.79
CA ALA A 246 -3.99 -9.69 43.33
C ALA A 246 -5.10 -10.40 42.54
N ALA A 247 -6.37 -10.20 42.94
CA ALA A 247 -7.54 -10.76 42.28
C ALA A 247 -7.77 -10.27 40.84
N ASN A 248 -7.11 -9.17 40.42
CA ASN A 248 -7.17 -8.67 39.06
C ASN A 248 -6.24 -9.44 38.10
N TRP A 249 -5.40 -10.33 38.63
CA TRP A 249 -4.38 -11.06 37.89
C TRP A 249 -4.58 -12.56 38.00
N VAL A 250 -4.15 -13.28 36.97
CA VAL A 250 -4.17 -14.75 36.94
C VAL A 250 -3.42 -15.31 38.15
N GLY A 251 -4.05 -16.28 38.82
CA GLY A 251 -3.49 -16.90 40.02
C GLY A 251 -3.53 -16.04 41.29
N ASP A 252 -4.41 -15.04 41.35
CA ASP A 252 -4.63 -14.17 42.52
C ASP A 252 -3.31 -13.63 43.08
N THR A 253 -2.42 -13.20 42.17
CA THR A 253 -1.07 -12.73 42.48
C THR A 253 -0.78 -11.45 41.73
N ALA A 254 -0.63 -10.34 42.46
CA ALA A 254 -0.26 -9.06 41.88
C ALA A 254 1.12 -9.15 41.17
N PRO A 255 1.35 -8.40 40.09
CA PRO A 255 2.59 -8.47 39.34
C PRO A 255 3.77 -8.03 40.18
N SER A 256 4.90 -8.70 39.96
CA SER A 256 6.17 -8.36 40.59
C SER A 256 7.27 -8.26 39.55
N ALA A 257 8.43 -7.72 39.96
CA ALA A 257 9.54 -7.51 39.06
C ALA A 257 9.98 -8.84 38.38
N GLY A 258 10.26 -8.77 37.08
CA GLY A 258 10.62 -9.90 36.23
C GLY A 258 9.43 -10.61 35.59
N PHE A 259 8.20 -10.21 35.85
CA PHE A 259 7.03 -10.84 35.22
C PHE A 259 6.87 -10.40 33.76
N ASN A 260 6.30 -11.28 32.94
CA ASN A 260 5.67 -10.88 31.69
C ASN A 260 4.21 -10.57 31.98
N LEU A 261 3.76 -9.39 31.60
CA LEU A 261 2.36 -8.99 31.77
C LEU A 261 1.56 -9.42 30.55
N ILE A 262 0.41 -10.02 30.80
CA ILE A 262 -0.49 -10.52 29.77
C ILE A 262 -1.85 -9.84 29.99
N PHE A 263 -2.35 -9.19 28.95
CA PHE A 263 -3.63 -8.50 28.93
C PHE A 263 -4.54 -9.22 27.90
N PRO A 264 -5.37 -10.17 28.37
CA PRO A 264 -6.29 -10.92 27.50
C PRO A 264 -7.61 -10.17 27.31
N PHE A 265 -8.67 -10.85 26.87
CA PHE A 265 -10.01 -10.27 26.96
C PHE A 265 -10.33 -9.89 28.42
N SER A 266 -10.83 -8.66 28.64
CA SER A 266 -11.33 -8.24 29.95
C SER A 266 -12.47 -7.23 29.83
N ALA A 267 -13.37 -7.22 30.80
CA ALA A 267 -14.35 -6.15 30.94
C ALA A 267 -13.73 -4.86 31.52
N ASN A 268 -12.61 -4.97 32.24
CA ASN A 268 -11.86 -3.82 32.72
C ASN A 268 -10.81 -3.40 31.67
N THR A 269 -11.13 -2.37 30.91
CA THR A 269 -10.29 -1.84 29.84
C THR A 269 -9.33 -0.74 30.31
N SER A 270 -9.37 -0.34 31.57
CA SER A 270 -8.55 0.77 32.09
C SER A 270 -7.90 0.43 33.43
N PRO A 271 -7.05 -0.62 33.47
CA PRO A 271 -6.29 -0.94 34.66
C PRO A 271 -5.21 0.13 34.89
N VAL A 272 -5.00 0.46 36.16
CA VAL A 272 -4.10 1.51 36.64
C VAL A 272 -2.94 0.84 37.39
N ASN A 273 -1.73 1.07 36.90
CA ASN A 273 -0.53 0.63 37.60
C ASN A 273 -0.29 1.50 38.83
N ASP A 274 -0.51 0.93 40.01
CA ASP A 274 -0.26 1.56 41.31
C ASP A 274 0.94 0.93 42.05
N LEU A 275 1.65 -0.01 41.40
CA LEU A 275 2.88 -0.59 41.92
C LEU A 275 3.98 0.46 42.04
N ALA A 276 5.06 0.13 42.76
CA ALA A 276 6.21 1.02 42.89
C ALA A 276 6.73 1.49 41.52
N THR A 277 7.00 2.78 41.38
CA THR A 277 7.51 3.36 40.13
C THR A 277 8.81 2.67 39.71
N GLY A 278 8.93 2.36 38.42
CA GLY A 278 10.08 1.65 37.85
C GLY A 278 10.10 0.15 38.14
N THR A 279 9.02 -0.45 38.68
CA THR A 279 8.91 -1.92 38.79
C THR A 279 9.21 -2.55 37.44
N ALA A 280 10.24 -3.39 37.39
CA ALA A 280 10.82 -3.87 36.14
C ALA A 280 10.11 -5.13 35.63
N PHE A 281 9.48 -5.08 34.47
CA PHE A 281 8.86 -6.21 33.80
C PHE A 281 9.71 -6.71 32.63
N ASN A 282 9.60 -8.02 32.36
CA ASN A 282 10.30 -8.68 31.26
C ASN A 282 9.61 -8.47 29.91
N GLY A 283 8.34 -8.06 29.89
CA GLY A 283 7.60 -7.74 28.67
C GLY A 283 6.10 -7.59 28.93
N LEU A 284 5.39 -7.08 27.94
CA LEU A 284 3.93 -6.88 27.98
C LEU A 284 3.30 -7.37 26.67
N ASN A 285 2.25 -8.18 26.76
CA ASN A 285 1.49 -8.68 25.62
C ASN A 285 0.00 -8.39 25.77
N PHE A 286 -0.61 -7.76 24.77
CA PHE A 286 -2.05 -7.78 24.57
C PHE A 286 -2.39 -8.98 23.67
N ASP A 287 -3.05 -9.99 24.22
CA ASP A 287 -3.33 -11.27 23.53
C ASP A 287 -4.32 -11.10 22.37
N GLY A 288 -4.49 -12.14 21.54
CA GLY A 288 -5.37 -12.10 20.35
C GLY A 288 -6.81 -11.70 20.66
N GLY A 289 -7.32 -12.10 21.83
CA GLY A 289 -8.67 -11.76 22.32
C GLY A 289 -8.76 -10.44 23.10
N ALA A 290 -7.68 -9.68 23.26
CA ALA A 290 -7.69 -8.49 24.11
C ALA A 290 -8.70 -7.44 23.63
N THR A 291 -9.48 -6.89 24.56
CA THR A 291 -10.25 -5.66 24.37
C THR A 291 -9.32 -4.46 24.18
N SER A 292 -9.82 -3.30 23.74
CA SER A 292 -9.01 -2.08 23.69
C SER A 292 -8.70 -1.58 25.10
N TYR A 293 -7.46 -1.77 25.55
CA TYR A 293 -6.96 -1.27 26.82
C TYR A 293 -6.40 0.14 26.71
N THR A 294 -6.50 0.87 27.82
CA THR A 294 -5.78 2.10 28.11
C THR A 294 -5.04 1.90 29.44
N LEU A 295 -3.74 1.61 29.37
CA LEU A 295 -2.92 1.38 30.56
C LEU A 295 -2.41 2.73 31.11
N THR A 296 -2.70 3.03 32.37
CA THR A 296 -2.28 4.30 33.02
C THR A 296 -1.57 4.02 34.34
N GLY A 297 -1.05 5.06 35.00
CA GLY A 297 -0.48 4.97 36.34
C GLY A 297 1.04 5.17 36.40
N ASN A 298 1.68 4.56 37.39
CA ASN A 298 3.10 4.69 37.68
C ASN A 298 3.97 4.14 36.54
N ALA A 299 5.17 4.71 36.40
CA ALA A 299 6.14 4.24 35.41
C ALA A 299 6.52 2.78 35.64
N ILE A 300 6.78 2.04 34.56
CA ILE A 300 7.34 0.69 34.63
C ILE A 300 8.73 0.65 34.00
N GLY A 301 9.60 -0.16 34.58
CA GLY A 301 10.78 -0.63 33.86
C GLY A 301 10.34 -1.71 32.90
N ILE A 302 10.81 -1.70 31.65
CA ILE A 302 10.49 -2.74 30.69
C ILE A 302 11.72 -3.16 29.90
N SER A 303 11.77 -4.45 29.59
CA SER A 303 12.79 -5.06 28.73
C SER A 303 12.12 -5.97 27.72
N ASN A 304 12.85 -6.40 26.70
CA ASN A 304 12.47 -7.37 25.66
C ASN A 304 11.32 -6.95 24.74
N PHE A 305 10.06 -6.89 25.18
CA PHE A 305 8.93 -6.70 24.28
C PHE A 305 7.73 -5.95 24.87
N LEU A 306 7.04 -5.20 24.00
CA LEU A 306 5.68 -4.71 24.15
C LEU A 306 4.94 -5.07 22.86
N ARG A 307 3.92 -5.92 22.95
CA ARG A 307 3.27 -6.54 21.79
C ARG A 307 1.77 -6.33 21.80
N ASN A 308 1.21 -6.07 20.63
CA ASN A 308 -0.21 -6.13 20.36
C ASN A 308 -0.51 -7.26 19.37
N THR A 309 -0.90 -8.43 19.87
CA THR A 309 -1.38 -9.55 19.03
C THR A 309 -2.90 -9.47 18.79
N SER A 310 -3.60 -8.52 19.42
CA SER A 310 -5.04 -8.27 19.21
C SER A 310 -5.31 -7.54 17.90
N LEU A 311 -6.52 -7.75 17.37
CA LEU A 311 -7.08 -6.95 16.27
C LEU A 311 -7.54 -5.56 16.75
N ASN A 312 -7.68 -5.36 18.06
CA ASN A 312 -8.10 -4.10 18.65
C ASN A 312 -6.91 -3.15 18.89
N PRO A 313 -7.09 -1.83 18.72
CA PRO A 313 -6.06 -0.86 19.06
C PRO A 313 -5.83 -0.82 20.58
N GLN A 314 -4.59 -0.58 20.99
CA GLN A 314 -4.16 -0.57 22.39
C GLN A 314 -3.44 0.74 22.73
N SER A 315 -3.64 1.24 23.95
CA SER A 315 -2.96 2.43 24.46
C SER A 315 -2.17 2.12 25.74
N VAL A 316 -0.93 2.60 25.77
CA VAL A 316 -0.01 2.54 26.91
C VAL A 316 0.40 3.96 27.28
N ASP A 317 -0.30 4.53 28.26
CA ASP A 317 -0.17 5.94 28.66
C ASP A 317 0.67 6.11 29.93
N LEU A 318 1.04 5.02 30.59
CA LEU A 318 2.04 5.02 31.67
C LEU A 318 3.47 5.15 31.11
N PRO A 319 4.40 5.83 31.81
CA PRO A 319 5.79 5.97 31.34
C PRO A 319 6.54 4.64 31.29
N LEU A 320 7.42 4.51 30.29
CA LEU A 320 8.27 3.33 30.08
C LEU A 320 9.75 3.69 30.30
N GLU A 321 10.42 3.00 31.21
CA GLU A 321 11.87 3.07 31.41
C GLU A 321 12.52 1.84 30.77
N LEU A 322 13.37 2.05 29.75
CA LEU A 322 13.99 0.97 29.00
C LEU A 322 15.17 0.36 29.78
N ASN A 323 14.92 -0.77 30.43
CA ASN A 323 15.93 -1.57 31.13
C ASN A 323 16.74 -2.48 30.20
N GLY A 324 16.33 -2.57 28.94
CA GLY A 324 17.03 -3.21 27.83
C GLY A 324 16.42 -2.75 26.49
N PRO A 325 16.94 -3.22 25.34
CA PRO A 325 16.29 -2.98 24.05
C PRO A 325 14.84 -3.48 24.07
N LEU A 326 13.92 -2.68 23.52
CA LEU A 326 12.49 -2.99 23.52
C LEU A 326 11.99 -3.26 22.10
N ALA A 327 11.47 -4.47 21.86
CA ALA A 327 10.70 -4.77 20.66
C ALA A 327 9.27 -4.23 20.80
N LEU A 328 8.92 -3.25 19.98
CA LEU A 328 7.55 -2.73 19.83
C LEU A 328 6.88 -3.45 18.67
N ASP A 329 6.06 -4.46 18.96
CA ASP A 329 5.48 -5.33 17.93
C ASP A 329 3.97 -5.15 17.82
N ALA A 330 3.55 -4.30 16.88
CA ALA A 330 2.13 -4.00 16.63
C ALA A 330 1.54 -4.94 15.58
N LEU A 331 1.54 -6.25 15.82
CA LEU A 331 1.31 -7.29 14.80
C LEU A 331 0.04 -7.07 13.97
N ASN A 332 -1.10 -6.86 14.65
CA ASN A 332 -2.42 -6.92 14.03
C ASN A 332 -3.18 -5.58 14.02
N SER A 333 -2.85 -4.64 14.91
CA SER A 333 -3.53 -3.35 15.04
C SER A 333 -2.59 -2.28 15.60
N THR A 334 -3.08 -1.05 15.76
CA THR A 334 -2.26 0.07 16.28
C THR A 334 -1.90 -0.13 17.75
N LEU A 335 -0.68 0.24 18.12
CA LEU A 335 -0.22 0.39 19.50
C LEU A 335 0.18 1.85 19.72
N SER A 336 -0.62 2.59 20.49
CA SER A 336 -0.35 3.99 20.82
C SER A 336 0.33 4.08 22.19
N ILE A 337 1.47 4.75 22.25
CA ILE A 337 2.25 4.94 23.48
C ILE A 337 2.19 6.42 23.85
N GLY A 338 1.32 6.74 24.81
CA GLY A 338 1.13 8.07 25.36
C GLY A 338 2.04 8.38 26.57
N GLY A 339 2.66 7.36 27.15
CA GLY A 339 3.67 7.52 28.19
C GLY A 339 5.05 7.86 27.62
N THR A 340 5.85 8.64 28.35
CA THR A 340 7.23 8.93 27.95
C THR A 340 8.08 7.66 27.99
N ILE A 341 8.78 7.35 26.89
CA ILE A 341 9.83 6.33 26.83
C ILE A 341 11.17 6.97 27.18
N SER A 342 11.91 6.38 28.10
CA SER A 342 13.17 6.90 28.63
C SER A 342 14.22 5.81 28.83
N GLY A 343 15.48 6.18 29.05
CA GLY A 343 16.58 5.24 29.34
C GLY A 343 17.62 5.12 28.22
N PRO A 344 18.71 4.37 28.43
CA PRO A 344 19.85 4.37 27.52
C PRO A 344 19.69 3.44 26.30
N HIS A 345 18.62 2.64 26.26
CA HIS A 345 18.41 1.61 25.24
C HIS A 345 17.52 2.09 24.10
N GLY A 346 17.46 1.29 23.03
CA GLY A 346 16.71 1.59 21.81
C GLY A 346 15.41 0.81 21.67
N ILE A 347 14.63 1.18 20.66
CA ILE A 347 13.39 0.50 20.27
C ILE A 347 13.55 -0.19 18.92
N ASN A 348 12.97 -1.38 18.79
CA ASN A 348 12.88 -2.14 17.54
C ASN A 348 11.40 -2.25 17.16
N LYS A 349 10.95 -1.49 16.16
CA LYS A 349 9.56 -1.46 15.71
C LYS A 349 9.31 -2.51 14.62
N THR A 350 8.36 -3.41 14.88
CA THR A 350 7.82 -4.40 13.92
C THR A 350 6.29 -4.34 13.87
N GLY A 351 5.69 -5.09 12.95
CA GLY A 351 4.24 -5.16 12.75
C GLY A 351 3.68 -3.94 12.04
N ASN A 352 2.40 -3.66 12.26
CA ASN A 352 1.60 -2.62 11.62
C ASN A 352 2.00 -1.20 12.05
N ARG A 353 1.35 -0.61 13.06
CA ARG A 353 1.52 0.81 13.42
C ARG A 353 1.81 1.03 14.90
N VAL A 354 2.81 1.84 15.22
CA VAL A 354 3.04 2.39 16.56
C VAL A 354 3.00 3.91 16.51
N ASP A 355 2.26 4.52 17.43
CA ASP A 355 2.22 5.97 17.63
C ASP A 355 2.97 6.33 18.91
N LEU A 356 3.91 7.27 18.84
CA LEU A 356 4.60 7.84 19.99
C LEU A 356 4.10 9.28 20.20
N THR A 357 3.16 9.48 21.11
CA THR A 357 2.47 10.78 21.27
C THR A 357 3.08 11.65 22.37
N ALA A 358 3.89 11.07 23.26
CA ALA A 358 4.69 11.81 24.23
C ALA A 358 6.09 12.18 23.71
N ASN A 359 6.71 13.16 24.37
CA ASN A 359 8.11 13.51 24.12
C ASN A 359 9.04 12.49 24.79
N ASN A 360 9.72 11.69 23.99
CA ASN A 360 10.57 10.60 24.48
C ASN A 360 12.03 11.05 24.65
N THR A 361 12.74 10.44 25.61
CA THR A 361 14.12 10.78 25.99
C THR A 361 15.03 9.55 26.05
N TYR A 362 14.69 8.47 25.35
CA TYR A 362 15.55 7.30 25.27
C TYR A 362 16.68 7.54 24.27
N THR A 363 17.94 7.28 24.63
CA THR A 363 19.10 7.68 23.80
C THR A 363 19.58 6.57 22.85
N GLY A 364 18.99 5.38 22.91
CA GLY A 364 19.34 4.29 21.99
C GLY A 364 18.71 4.46 20.61
N ASN A 365 19.10 3.58 19.69
CA ASN A 365 18.63 3.62 18.30
C ASN A 365 17.12 3.36 18.18
N THR A 366 16.54 3.85 17.10
CA THR A 366 15.16 3.57 16.68
C THR A 366 15.20 2.78 15.38
N ASP A 367 14.98 1.47 15.46
CA ASP A 367 15.04 0.58 14.30
C ASP A 367 13.63 0.24 13.81
N ILE A 368 13.24 0.78 12.65
CA ILE A 368 11.93 0.55 12.00
C ILE A 368 12.09 -0.60 11.01
N THR A 369 11.69 -1.81 11.43
CA THR A 369 11.88 -3.04 10.65
C THR A 369 10.71 -3.31 9.71
N THR A 370 9.47 -3.06 10.15
CA THR A 370 8.26 -3.14 9.32
C THR A 370 7.18 -2.16 9.77
N GLY A 371 6.32 -1.79 8.82
CA GLY A 371 5.16 -0.92 9.04
C GLY A 371 5.54 0.51 9.40
N THR A 372 4.65 1.18 10.14
CA THR A 372 4.75 2.61 10.44
C THR A 372 5.10 2.86 11.90
N LEU A 373 6.13 3.68 12.13
CA LEU A 373 6.32 4.42 13.37
C LEU A 373 5.84 5.85 13.13
N ALA A 374 4.89 6.34 13.91
CA ALA A 374 4.47 7.73 13.88
C ALA A 374 4.91 8.47 15.14
N ILE A 375 5.42 9.69 14.95
CA ILE A 375 5.76 10.62 16.03
C ILE A 375 4.65 11.67 16.08
N GLY A 376 3.91 11.69 17.17
CA GLY A 376 2.71 12.51 17.36
C GLY A 376 1.42 11.87 16.83
N ASP A 377 0.32 12.55 17.08
CA ASP A 377 -1.06 12.19 16.74
C ASP A 377 -1.85 13.33 16.07
N GLY A 378 -1.13 14.36 15.59
CA GLY A 378 -1.69 15.58 15.01
C GLY A 378 -1.54 16.81 15.91
N ASP A 379 -1.20 16.62 17.19
CA ASP A 379 -0.89 17.72 18.12
C ASP A 379 0.57 18.21 17.96
N VAL A 380 1.08 18.94 18.95
CA VAL A 380 2.45 19.46 19.08
C VAL A 380 3.29 18.65 20.08
N THR A 381 2.88 17.43 20.39
CA THR A 381 3.65 16.48 21.22
C THR A 381 4.07 15.25 20.42
N GLY A 382 5.08 14.54 20.92
CA GLY A 382 5.71 13.43 20.21
C GLY A 382 7.12 13.82 19.80
N SER A 383 8.11 13.08 20.31
CA SER A 383 9.51 13.21 19.88
C SER A 383 10.25 11.90 20.11
N ILE A 384 11.38 11.73 19.44
CA ILE A 384 12.42 10.77 19.81
C ILE A 384 13.68 11.56 20.18
N ASP A 385 14.54 10.99 21.02
CA ASP A 385 15.79 11.66 21.38
C ASP A 385 16.67 11.83 20.13
N PRO A 386 17.32 12.99 19.92
CA PRO A 386 18.07 13.28 18.70
C PRO A 386 19.38 12.51 18.56
N THR A 387 19.87 11.81 19.59
CA THR A 387 21.19 11.16 19.58
C THR A 387 21.20 9.75 18.99
N GLY A 388 20.08 9.03 19.05
CA GLY A 388 19.95 7.69 18.49
C GLY A 388 19.84 7.69 16.97
N THR A 389 20.39 6.67 16.30
CA THR A 389 20.19 6.51 14.85
C THR A 389 18.78 6.00 14.56
N VAL A 390 18.13 6.54 13.53
CA VAL A 390 16.90 5.98 12.94
C VAL A 390 17.28 5.06 11.79
N SER A 391 17.03 3.76 11.91
CA SER A 391 17.35 2.77 10.88
C SER A 391 16.08 2.23 10.23
N PHE A 392 16.08 2.11 8.91
CA PHE A 392 15.00 1.46 8.16
C PHE A 392 15.44 0.05 7.74
N GLY A 393 14.62 -0.96 8.03
CA GLY A 393 14.87 -2.35 7.66
C GLY A 393 14.95 -2.61 6.15
N ALA A 394 15.38 -3.81 5.77
CA ALA A 394 15.40 -4.26 4.38
C ALA A 394 13.98 -4.58 3.90
N GLY A 395 13.33 -3.64 3.21
CA GLY A 395 11.99 -3.82 2.66
C GLY A 395 11.40 -2.52 2.11
N THR A 396 10.16 -2.57 1.63
CA THR A 396 9.45 -1.42 1.04
C THR A 396 8.40 -0.81 1.95
N THR A 397 8.09 -1.44 3.09
CA THR A 397 6.95 -1.12 3.97
C THR A 397 7.32 -0.30 5.21
N THR A 398 8.59 0.01 5.42
CA THR A 398 9.08 0.73 6.61
C THR A 398 8.82 2.22 6.47
N ARG A 399 8.06 2.82 7.39
CA ARG A 399 7.70 4.24 7.35
C ARG A 399 7.90 4.94 8.69
N LEU A 400 8.46 6.14 8.63
CA LEU A 400 8.47 7.12 9.71
C LEU A 400 7.51 8.24 9.32
N GLU A 401 6.43 8.41 10.08
CA GLU A 401 5.52 9.55 9.95
C GLU A 401 5.80 10.56 11.04
N ILE A 402 5.92 11.82 10.67
CA ILE A 402 5.86 12.92 11.61
C ILE A 402 4.44 13.48 11.55
N ASN A 403 3.64 13.04 12.52
CA ASN A 403 2.23 13.41 12.66
C ASN A 403 2.09 14.49 13.74
N ARG A 404 2.60 15.67 13.43
CA ARG A 404 2.53 16.86 14.28
C ARG A 404 1.96 18.06 13.55
N SER A 405 1.34 19.00 14.23
CA SER A 405 0.79 20.21 13.59
C SER A 405 1.80 21.34 13.39
N ASP A 406 2.95 21.26 14.04
CA ASP A 406 4.03 22.25 13.97
C ASP A 406 5.23 21.78 13.15
N ASP A 407 6.07 22.74 12.76
CA ASP A 407 7.36 22.44 12.12
C ASP A 407 8.30 21.75 13.11
N THR A 408 9.04 20.75 12.62
CA THR A 408 9.89 19.90 13.46
C THR A 408 11.28 19.72 12.87
N THR A 409 12.25 19.43 13.74
CA THR A 409 13.60 19.05 13.32
C THR A 409 13.92 17.66 13.85
N LEU A 410 14.25 16.74 12.95
CA LEU A 410 14.81 15.43 13.24
C LEU A 410 16.33 15.49 13.04
N ALA A 411 17.06 15.63 14.15
CA ALA A 411 18.53 15.71 14.14
C ALA A 411 19.21 14.33 14.14
N ASN A 412 18.43 13.25 14.25
CA ASN A 412 18.91 11.88 14.24
C ASN A 412 19.66 11.54 12.94
N PRO A 413 20.80 10.83 13.03
CA PRO A 413 21.32 10.09 11.88
C PRO A 413 20.27 9.13 11.32
N ILE A 414 20.15 9.06 10.00
CA ILE A 414 19.22 8.15 9.30
C ILE A 414 20.03 7.14 8.49
N THR A 415 19.68 5.86 8.60
CA THR A 415 20.25 4.78 7.78
C THR A 415 19.18 4.10 6.94
N THR A 416 19.33 4.12 5.62
CA THR A 416 18.41 3.51 4.66
C THR A 416 18.83 2.05 4.37
N GLY A 417 18.08 1.07 4.89
CA GLY A 417 18.28 -0.34 4.53
C GLY A 417 17.57 -0.71 3.22
N GLY A 418 16.24 -0.59 3.20
CA GLY A 418 15.36 -0.80 2.03
C GLY A 418 14.76 0.50 1.48
N ARG A 419 13.59 0.91 1.96
CA ARG A 419 12.99 2.23 1.65
C ARG A 419 12.84 3.04 2.92
N ALA A 420 13.56 4.14 3.03
CA ALA A 420 13.34 5.12 4.07
C ALA A 420 12.16 6.01 3.70
N ASN A 421 10.94 5.55 4.00
CA ASN A 421 9.73 6.33 3.77
C ASN A 421 9.54 7.31 4.93
N ILE A 422 9.73 8.60 4.68
CA ILE A 422 9.56 9.68 5.66
C ILE A 422 8.39 10.55 5.21
N ALA A 423 7.43 10.80 6.11
CA ALA A 423 6.22 11.55 5.79
C ALA A 423 6.04 12.77 6.70
N ALA A 424 5.73 13.92 6.11
CA ALA A 424 5.21 15.11 6.80
C ALA A 424 3.69 15.16 6.59
N THR A 425 2.91 14.75 7.60
CA THR A 425 1.50 14.37 7.37
C THR A 425 0.47 15.50 7.48
N ASN A 426 0.80 16.65 8.07
CA ASN A 426 -0.15 17.72 8.41
C ASN A 426 0.17 19.07 7.76
N GLY A 427 0.85 19.07 6.61
CA GLY A 427 1.20 20.30 5.89
C GLY A 427 2.39 21.05 6.49
N GLN A 428 2.97 20.53 7.56
CA GLN A 428 4.12 21.11 8.26
C GLN A 428 5.44 20.86 7.51
N THR A 429 6.50 21.54 7.95
CA THR A 429 7.87 21.26 7.54
C THR A 429 8.57 20.33 8.54
N VAL A 430 9.07 19.21 8.04
CA VAL A 430 9.95 18.29 8.77
C VAL A 430 11.37 18.48 8.27
N THR A 431 12.22 19.07 9.10
CA THR A 431 13.64 19.31 8.79
C THR A 431 14.49 18.13 9.23
N LEU A 432 15.14 17.47 8.28
CA LEU A 432 16.16 16.44 8.53
C LEU A 432 17.53 17.12 8.59
N SER A 433 18.19 17.04 9.75
CA SER A 433 19.51 17.66 9.96
C SER A 433 20.62 16.69 10.35
N GLY A 434 20.28 15.46 10.72
CA GLY A 434 21.27 14.39 10.87
C GLY A 434 21.77 13.86 9.51
N PRO A 435 22.90 13.14 9.48
CA PRO A 435 23.42 12.55 8.26
C PRO A 435 22.49 11.44 7.76
N ILE A 436 22.31 11.34 6.43
CA ILE A 436 21.53 10.29 5.77
C ILE A 436 22.51 9.35 5.06
N THR A 437 22.54 8.09 5.46
CA THR A 437 23.45 7.07 4.94
C THR A 437 22.69 5.79 4.59
N GLY A 438 23.38 4.78 4.06
CA GLY A 438 22.79 3.47 3.75
C GLY A 438 22.74 3.15 2.26
N THR A 439 22.09 2.04 1.93
CA THR A 439 22.06 1.44 0.58
C THR A 439 20.66 1.31 0.01
N GLY A 440 19.62 1.65 0.78
CA GLY A 440 18.22 1.63 0.35
C GLY A 440 17.76 2.98 -0.19
N GLU A 441 16.62 3.09 -0.86
CA GLU A 441 16.07 4.36 -1.39
C GLU A 441 15.56 5.30 -0.28
N PHE A 442 15.42 6.59 -0.60
CA PHE A 442 14.87 7.63 0.27
C PHE A 442 13.57 8.12 -0.34
N TRP A 443 12.51 8.17 0.45
CA TRP A 443 11.17 8.47 -0.03
C TRP A 443 10.52 9.53 0.85
N SER A 444 10.13 10.65 0.23
CA SER A 444 9.31 11.67 0.88
C SER A 444 7.83 11.48 0.56
N HIS A 445 6.98 11.70 1.57
CA HIS A 445 5.54 11.50 1.53
C HIS A 445 4.79 12.59 2.31
N GLY A 446 3.46 12.59 2.13
CA GLY A 446 2.53 13.40 2.91
C GLY A 446 2.27 14.75 2.24
N PRO A 447 1.28 15.52 2.71
CA PRO A 447 0.97 16.83 2.15
C PRO A 447 1.95 17.94 2.55
N GLY A 448 2.82 17.70 3.54
CA GLY A 448 3.79 18.68 4.04
C GLY A 448 5.08 18.76 3.23
N THR A 449 6.08 19.40 3.85
CA THR A 449 7.43 19.54 3.31
C THR A 449 8.41 18.68 4.11
N VAL A 450 9.11 17.76 3.45
CA VAL A 450 10.33 17.15 4.00
C VAL A 450 11.51 17.99 3.53
N LYS A 451 12.22 18.63 4.46
CA LYS A 451 13.37 19.49 4.18
C LYS A 451 14.65 18.77 4.55
N ILE A 452 15.60 18.68 3.64
CA ILE A 452 16.93 18.12 3.94
C ILE A 452 17.93 19.26 4.04
N THR A 453 18.53 19.40 5.22
CA THR A 453 19.62 20.36 5.42
C THR A 453 20.96 19.76 5.05
N PRO A 454 21.87 20.54 4.45
CA PRO A 454 23.22 20.07 4.17
C PRO A 454 23.94 19.56 5.43
N ASN A 455 24.40 18.31 5.38
CA ASN A 455 25.20 17.69 6.44
C ASN A 455 26.39 16.96 5.80
N ALA A 456 27.62 17.25 6.23
CA ALA A 456 28.84 16.65 5.66
C ALA A 456 28.95 15.12 5.79
N GLY A 457 28.11 14.49 6.62
CA GLY A 457 28.12 13.04 6.88
C GLY A 457 27.31 12.18 5.90
N SER A 458 26.51 12.73 4.98
CA SER A 458 25.59 11.95 4.12
C SER A 458 26.21 11.36 2.84
N ALA A 459 27.54 11.25 2.77
CA ALA A 459 28.30 11.01 1.53
C ALA A 459 28.11 9.62 0.86
N SER A 460 27.32 8.71 1.44
CA SER A 460 27.28 7.30 1.02
C SER A 460 25.90 6.75 0.62
N PHE A 461 24.87 7.59 0.56
CA PHE A 461 23.55 7.15 0.08
C PHE A 461 23.55 6.99 -1.45
N ALA A 462 23.59 5.75 -1.95
CA ALA A 462 23.88 5.43 -3.36
C ALA A 462 22.64 5.08 -4.21
N THR A 463 21.44 5.48 -3.78
CA THR A 463 20.15 5.04 -4.34
C THR A 463 19.22 6.22 -4.62
N SER A 464 18.14 5.93 -5.35
CA SER A 464 17.08 6.85 -5.75
C SER A 464 16.51 7.69 -4.60
N ILE A 465 16.28 8.98 -4.89
CA ILE A 465 15.46 9.89 -4.08
C ILE A 465 14.09 9.98 -4.75
N VAL A 466 13.05 9.60 -4.04
CA VAL A 466 11.69 9.58 -4.55
C VAL A 466 10.83 10.56 -3.79
N ILE A 467 10.14 11.42 -4.53
CA ILE A 467 9.10 12.31 -4.03
C ILE A 467 7.78 11.67 -4.41
N SER A 468 7.19 10.93 -3.47
CA SER A 468 5.94 10.22 -3.73
C SER A 468 4.76 11.20 -3.79
N THR A 469 4.69 12.08 -2.78
CA THR A 469 3.69 13.15 -2.60
C THR A 469 4.33 14.31 -1.83
N GLY A 470 3.65 15.47 -1.80
CA GLY A 470 4.11 16.62 -1.02
C GLY A 470 5.32 17.32 -1.63
N THR A 471 6.09 18.00 -0.77
CA THR A 471 7.32 18.69 -1.19
C THR A 471 8.56 18.07 -0.55
N LEU A 472 9.58 17.82 -1.37
CA LEU A 472 10.95 17.66 -0.91
C LEU A 472 11.71 18.98 -1.12
N GLU A 473 12.15 19.61 -0.04
CA GLU A 473 12.95 20.82 -0.07
C GLU A 473 14.43 20.51 0.11
N VAL A 474 15.26 21.00 -0.81
CA VAL A 474 16.71 20.85 -0.82
C VAL A 474 17.40 22.17 -1.15
N ALA A 475 18.54 22.42 -0.53
CA ALA A 475 19.36 23.62 -0.78
C ALA A 475 20.69 23.28 -1.49
N ASP A 476 20.99 22.00 -1.66
CA ASP A 476 22.27 21.55 -2.19
C ASP A 476 22.13 20.18 -2.88
N PHE A 477 22.70 20.07 -4.09
CA PHE A 477 22.77 18.83 -4.87
C PHE A 477 24.14 18.13 -4.75
N THR A 478 25.08 18.66 -3.96
CA THR A 478 26.40 18.04 -3.77
C THR A 478 26.31 16.67 -3.11
N THR A 479 27.33 15.84 -3.33
CA THR A 479 27.39 14.45 -2.88
C THR A 479 27.30 14.29 -1.36
N SER A 480 27.63 15.34 -0.60
CA SER A 480 27.69 15.27 0.86
C SER A 480 26.32 15.24 1.53
N THR A 481 25.26 15.76 0.91
CA THR A 481 23.97 16.03 1.58
C THR A 481 22.88 15.02 1.25
N LEU A 482 22.89 14.50 0.03
CA LEU A 482 21.82 13.70 -0.56
C LEU A 482 22.35 12.44 -1.29
N GLY A 483 23.63 12.14 -1.15
CA GLY A 483 24.27 11.03 -1.86
C GLY A 483 24.32 11.23 -3.37
N ASN A 484 24.36 10.14 -4.15
CA ASN A 484 24.57 10.16 -5.60
C ASN A 484 23.36 9.72 -6.45
N GLY A 485 22.27 9.27 -5.84
CA GLY A 485 21.15 8.75 -6.62
C GLY A 485 20.31 9.83 -7.31
N GLY A 486 19.60 9.39 -8.35
CA GLY A 486 18.70 10.23 -9.14
C GLY A 486 17.41 10.60 -8.41
N PHE A 487 16.79 11.70 -8.83
CA PHE A 487 15.50 12.17 -8.34
C PHE A 487 14.36 11.65 -9.20
N PHE A 488 13.30 11.19 -8.53
CA PHE A 488 12.06 10.74 -9.13
C PHE A 488 10.91 11.48 -8.45
N ILE A 489 10.14 12.25 -9.21
CA ILE A 489 9.25 13.29 -8.70
C ILE A 489 7.81 12.91 -9.01
N GLY A 490 6.94 12.91 -8.01
CA GLY A 490 5.50 12.75 -8.18
C GLY A 490 4.99 11.32 -8.29
N GLN A 491 5.76 10.30 -7.90
CA GLN A 491 5.43 8.90 -8.21
C GLN A 491 4.00 8.47 -7.83
N ALA A 492 3.42 8.98 -6.74
CA ALA A 492 2.06 8.64 -6.30
C ALA A 492 1.08 9.85 -6.36
N GLY A 493 1.44 10.96 -7.01
CA GLY A 493 0.60 12.16 -7.08
C GLY A 493 1.35 13.45 -7.39
N SER A 494 0.88 14.58 -6.86
CA SER A 494 1.46 15.91 -7.09
C SER A 494 2.72 16.16 -6.24
N GLY A 495 3.80 15.42 -6.52
CA GLY A 495 5.10 15.65 -5.89
C GLY A 495 5.76 16.94 -6.38
N ARG A 496 6.48 17.62 -5.48
CA ARG A 496 7.24 18.83 -5.77
C ARG A 496 8.68 18.73 -5.30
N LEU A 497 9.61 19.05 -6.19
CA LEU A 497 10.99 19.35 -5.81
C LEU A 497 11.12 20.87 -5.60
N ARG A 498 11.44 21.30 -4.38
CA ARG A 498 11.73 22.71 -4.06
C ARG A 498 13.22 22.91 -3.86
N TYR A 499 13.79 23.83 -4.63
CA TYR A 499 15.17 24.25 -4.51
C TYR A 499 15.29 25.64 -3.88
N THR A 500 16.05 25.71 -2.78
CA THR A 500 16.28 26.95 -2.01
C THR A 500 17.75 27.36 -1.95
N GLY A 501 18.61 26.68 -2.71
CA GLY A 501 20.06 26.89 -2.68
C GLY A 501 20.54 28.07 -3.52
N PRO A 502 21.87 28.31 -3.51
CA PRO A 502 22.53 29.20 -4.47
C PRO A 502 22.46 28.63 -5.90
N THR A 503 22.90 29.38 -6.91
CA THR A 503 23.02 28.86 -8.28
C THR A 503 23.83 27.56 -8.33
N ALA A 504 23.28 26.54 -8.97
CA ALA A 504 23.86 25.19 -9.00
C ALA A 504 23.54 24.45 -10.30
N SER A 505 24.32 23.40 -10.55
CA SER A 505 24.13 22.48 -11.66
C SER A 505 24.13 21.04 -11.14
N THR A 506 23.30 20.18 -11.72
CA THR A 506 23.21 18.78 -11.33
C THR A 506 22.89 17.87 -12.51
N ASP A 507 23.37 16.64 -12.46
CA ASP A 507 23.05 15.52 -13.34
C ASP A 507 22.04 14.54 -12.72
N ARG A 508 21.60 14.82 -11.49
CA ARG A 508 20.78 13.91 -10.68
C ARG A 508 19.30 13.98 -11.00
N VAL A 509 18.86 15.01 -11.71
CA VAL A 509 17.50 15.16 -12.21
C VAL A 509 17.55 15.07 -13.72
N GLY A 510 16.96 14.02 -14.29
CA GLY A 510 17.08 13.71 -15.70
C GLY A 510 16.20 12.53 -16.10
N ALA A 511 16.83 11.41 -16.46
CA ALA A 511 16.15 10.18 -16.87
C ALA A 511 15.09 9.77 -15.84
N TYR A 512 13.85 9.58 -16.31
CA TYR A 512 12.71 9.11 -15.52
C TYR A 512 12.31 10.02 -14.34
N ALA A 513 12.81 11.25 -14.30
CA ALA A 513 12.61 12.13 -13.16
C ALA A 513 11.16 12.57 -12.99
N LEU A 514 10.39 12.72 -14.07
CA LEU A 514 8.98 13.12 -13.99
C LEU A 514 8.12 11.86 -13.90
N GLN A 515 7.57 11.58 -12.72
CA GLN A 515 6.73 10.40 -12.45
C GLN A 515 5.34 10.80 -11.99
N GLY A 516 4.41 9.83 -11.94
CA GLY A 516 3.16 9.97 -11.23
C GLY A 516 1.89 9.65 -11.99
N ILE A 517 0.76 9.92 -11.35
CA ILE A 517 -0.59 9.81 -11.93
C ILE A 517 -1.17 11.16 -12.36
N GLY A 518 -0.51 12.28 -12.02
CA GLY A 518 -0.90 13.63 -12.43
C GLY A 518 -0.44 13.97 -13.84
N THR A 519 -0.96 15.07 -14.41
CA THR A 519 -0.54 15.56 -15.73
C THR A 519 0.87 16.14 -15.70
N ASN A 520 1.21 16.92 -14.67
CA ASN A 520 2.52 17.56 -14.52
C ASN A 520 3.14 17.33 -13.14
N THR A 521 4.48 17.33 -13.11
CA THR A 521 5.29 17.35 -11.89
C THR A 521 5.79 18.76 -11.59
N PHE A 522 6.02 19.10 -10.31
CA PHE A 522 6.36 20.46 -9.91
C PHE A 522 7.85 20.60 -9.58
N ILE A 523 8.48 21.62 -10.16
CA ILE A 523 9.84 22.02 -9.81
C ILE A 523 9.82 23.51 -9.45
N GLU A 524 10.22 23.82 -8.22
CA GLU A 524 10.16 25.15 -7.63
C GLU A 524 11.58 25.67 -7.40
N VAL A 525 11.93 26.81 -8.00
CA VAL A 525 13.21 27.51 -7.72
C VAL A 525 12.87 28.80 -7.00
N THR A 526 13.09 28.82 -5.68
CA THR A 526 12.47 29.78 -4.77
C THR A 526 13.11 31.17 -4.75
N THR A 527 14.38 31.27 -5.12
CA THR A 527 15.14 32.52 -5.03
C THR A 527 15.25 33.18 -6.41
N PRO A 528 14.81 34.44 -6.59
CA PRO A 528 14.81 35.10 -7.91
C PRO A 528 16.17 35.14 -8.62
N SER A 529 17.27 35.25 -7.87
CA SER A 529 18.62 35.30 -8.41
C SER A 529 19.27 33.93 -8.61
N THR A 530 18.59 32.84 -8.25
CA THR A 530 19.13 31.48 -8.34
C THR A 530 18.83 30.89 -9.71
N GLU A 531 19.86 30.32 -10.33
CA GLU A 531 19.73 29.46 -11.50
C GLU A 531 19.99 28.00 -11.10
N LEU A 532 19.05 27.11 -11.37
CA LEU A 532 19.22 25.68 -11.21
C LEU A 532 19.32 25.02 -12.58
N THR A 533 20.45 24.40 -12.88
CA THR A 533 20.70 23.76 -14.17
C THR A 533 20.62 22.25 -14.06
N PHE A 534 19.76 21.63 -14.88
CA PHE A 534 19.77 20.20 -15.12
C PHE A 534 20.58 19.89 -16.37
N THR A 535 21.59 19.04 -16.21
CA THR A 535 22.57 18.74 -17.26
C THR A 535 22.22 17.49 -18.07
N GLN A 536 21.30 16.67 -17.58
CA GLN A 536 20.78 15.49 -18.28
C GLN A 536 19.39 15.80 -18.87
N PRO A 537 18.98 15.10 -19.94
CA PRO A 537 17.63 15.20 -20.47
C PRO A 537 16.60 14.95 -19.37
N LEU A 538 15.68 15.88 -19.17
CA LEU A 538 14.55 15.70 -18.27
C LEU A 538 13.52 14.80 -18.97
N ASP A 539 13.10 13.73 -18.31
CA ASP A 539 12.38 12.63 -18.96
C ASP A 539 11.29 12.03 -18.04
N ASP A 540 10.25 11.46 -18.65
CA ASP A 540 9.12 10.82 -17.96
C ASP A 540 9.05 9.29 -18.13
N ASN A 541 9.59 8.74 -19.22
CA ASN A 541 9.53 7.32 -19.61
C ASN A 541 8.16 6.65 -19.43
N ASP A 542 7.10 7.44 -19.56
CA ASP A 542 5.73 6.99 -19.50
C ASP A 542 5.04 7.39 -20.81
N PRO A 543 4.50 6.42 -21.59
CA PRO A 543 3.69 6.74 -22.77
C PRO A 543 2.44 7.56 -22.47
N GLY A 544 2.04 7.69 -21.19
CA GLY A 544 0.96 8.56 -20.72
C GLY A 544 1.32 10.03 -20.47
N GLY A 545 2.50 10.51 -20.90
CA GLY A 545 2.90 11.91 -20.94
C GLY A 545 2.88 12.66 -19.62
N LYS A 546 4.03 12.78 -18.96
CA LYS A 546 4.17 13.63 -17.77
C LYS A 546 4.87 14.92 -18.13
N GLY A 547 4.24 16.01 -17.77
CA GLY A 547 4.71 17.35 -18.02
C GLY A 547 5.53 17.94 -16.89
N LEU A 548 6.03 19.13 -17.14
CA LEU A 548 6.76 19.97 -16.19
C LEU A 548 5.92 21.19 -15.84
N THR A 549 5.76 21.46 -14.55
CA THR A 549 5.30 22.75 -14.04
C THR A 549 6.42 23.43 -13.26
N LYS A 550 6.95 24.51 -13.82
CA LYS A 550 7.97 25.36 -13.21
C LYS A 550 7.30 26.45 -12.36
N THR A 551 7.68 26.50 -11.09
CA THR A 551 7.20 27.47 -10.09
C THR A 551 8.37 28.19 -9.40
N GLY A 552 8.07 29.21 -8.61
CA GLY A 552 9.06 30.02 -7.90
C GLY A 552 9.78 31.02 -8.81
N PRO A 553 10.24 32.15 -8.26
CA PRO A 553 10.73 33.28 -9.06
C PRO A 553 12.11 33.06 -9.70
N GLY A 554 12.86 32.02 -9.33
CA GLY A 554 14.17 31.74 -9.90
C GLY A 554 14.12 31.09 -11.29
N THR A 555 15.31 30.80 -11.83
CA THR A 555 15.47 30.20 -13.16
C THR A 555 15.71 28.70 -13.07
N LEU A 556 14.96 27.91 -13.84
CA LEU A 556 15.28 26.52 -14.14
C LEU A 556 15.87 26.43 -15.55
N ILE A 557 17.04 25.84 -15.70
CA ILE A 557 17.74 25.67 -16.99
C ILE A 557 17.77 24.19 -17.35
N LEU A 558 17.21 23.84 -18.51
CA LEU A 558 17.34 22.52 -19.14
C LEU A 558 18.48 22.61 -20.17
N ALA A 559 19.67 22.12 -19.79
CA ALA A 559 20.87 22.23 -20.62
C ALA A 559 20.95 21.15 -21.72
N ALA A 560 20.23 20.05 -21.53
CA ALA A 560 19.98 19.03 -22.54
C ALA A 560 18.54 19.13 -23.03
N ALA A 561 18.28 18.72 -24.27
CA ALA A 561 16.93 18.63 -24.81
C ALA A 561 16.07 17.74 -23.89
N PRO A 562 14.94 18.24 -23.37
CA PRO A 562 14.01 17.38 -22.63
C PRO A 562 13.43 16.30 -23.55
N THR A 563 12.98 15.19 -22.95
CA THR A 563 12.36 14.06 -23.67
C THR A 563 11.02 13.64 -23.09
N TYR A 564 10.55 14.32 -22.03
CA TYR A 564 9.22 14.10 -21.50
C TYR A 564 8.14 14.48 -22.51
N THR A 565 7.02 13.76 -22.47
CA THR A 565 5.99 13.85 -23.52
C THR A 565 4.75 14.66 -23.11
N GLY A 566 4.66 15.10 -21.85
CA GLY A 566 3.56 15.93 -21.35
C GLY A 566 3.75 17.44 -21.53
N ASN A 567 2.74 18.20 -21.11
CA ASN A 567 2.68 19.65 -21.26
C ASN A 567 3.71 20.40 -20.40
N THR A 568 4.13 21.57 -20.86
CA THR A 568 5.02 22.45 -20.08
C THR A 568 4.25 23.66 -19.59
N VAL A 569 4.35 23.96 -18.30
CA VAL A 569 3.76 25.15 -17.68
C VAL A 569 4.85 25.93 -16.94
N VAL A 570 4.96 27.23 -17.24
CA VAL A 570 5.77 28.19 -16.47
C VAL A 570 4.83 29.08 -15.70
N GLU A 571 4.65 28.79 -14.40
CA GLU A 571 3.76 29.54 -13.52
C GLU A 571 4.44 30.78 -12.92
N GLU A 572 5.74 30.68 -12.63
CA GLU A 572 6.55 31.77 -12.08
C GLU A 572 8.02 31.65 -12.51
N GLY A 573 8.69 32.82 -12.61
CA GLY A 573 10.12 32.92 -12.87
C GLY A 573 10.48 32.59 -14.31
N VAL A 574 11.63 31.95 -14.51
CA VAL A 574 12.16 31.64 -15.85
C VAL A 574 12.33 30.13 -16.03
N LEU A 575 11.81 29.59 -17.12
CA LEU A 575 12.24 28.30 -17.66
C LEU A 575 13.13 28.56 -18.89
N SER A 576 14.37 28.09 -18.87
CA SER A 576 15.33 28.26 -19.96
C SER A 576 15.62 26.91 -20.63
N LEU A 577 15.45 26.83 -21.94
CA LEU A 577 15.88 25.70 -22.76
C LEU A 577 17.10 26.11 -23.56
N THR A 578 18.16 25.29 -23.57
CA THR A 578 19.35 25.53 -24.40
C THR A 578 19.35 24.70 -25.68
N GLN A 579 18.35 23.85 -25.86
CA GLN A 579 18.10 23.02 -27.04
C GLN A 579 16.59 22.83 -27.21
N PRO A 580 16.06 22.72 -28.44
CA PRO A 580 14.66 22.34 -28.66
C PRO A 580 14.42 20.91 -28.15
N GLY A 581 13.22 20.61 -27.65
CA GLY A 581 12.88 19.28 -27.15
C GLY A 581 11.53 19.16 -26.44
N PHE A 582 10.65 20.16 -26.52
CA PHE A 582 9.26 19.93 -26.14
C PHE A 582 8.63 18.92 -27.10
N ALA A 583 7.67 18.14 -26.61
CA ALA A 583 7.00 17.16 -27.45
C ALA A 583 6.05 17.84 -28.43
N ASP A 584 6.06 17.41 -29.70
CA ASP A 584 5.21 17.96 -30.76
C ASP A 584 3.71 17.96 -30.40
N GLY A 585 3.26 16.93 -29.66
CA GLY A 585 1.88 16.77 -29.19
C GLY A 585 1.52 17.57 -27.94
N SER A 586 2.43 18.39 -27.41
CA SER A 586 2.26 19.07 -26.12
C SER A 586 1.73 20.51 -26.26
N THR A 587 1.19 21.02 -25.15
CA THR A 587 0.90 22.44 -24.95
C THR A 587 2.00 23.08 -24.11
N VAL A 588 2.46 24.27 -24.52
CA VAL A 588 3.36 25.13 -23.73
C VAL A 588 2.59 26.32 -23.19
N THR A 589 2.54 26.45 -21.87
CA THR A 589 1.85 27.55 -21.15
C THR A 589 2.86 28.42 -20.40
N VAL A 590 2.78 29.74 -20.57
CA VAL A 590 3.58 30.73 -19.83
C VAL A 590 2.62 31.74 -19.21
N ASN A 591 2.54 31.77 -17.87
CA ASN A 591 1.64 32.66 -17.15
C ASN A 591 2.16 34.11 -17.14
N ASP A 592 1.25 35.06 -16.87
CA ASP A 592 1.58 36.48 -16.71
C ASP A 592 2.75 36.69 -15.73
N GLY A 593 3.77 37.45 -16.18
CA GLY A 593 4.97 37.74 -15.38
C GLY A 593 6.02 36.63 -15.36
N SER A 594 5.79 35.51 -16.06
CA SER A 594 6.77 34.43 -16.26
C SER A 594 7.45 34.53 -17.62
N THR A 595 8.60 33.85 -17.77
CA THR A 595 9.35 33.86 -19.03
C THR A 595 9.77 32.46 -19.44
N LEU A 596 9.49 32.10 -20.69
CA LEU A 596 10.14 31.01 -21.40
C LEU A 596 11.35 31.57 -22.17
N LYS A 597 12.56 31.21 -21.76
CA LYS A 597 13.80 31.60 -22.43
C LYS A 597 14.26 30.49 -23.37
N LEU A 598 14.11 30.72 -24.68
CA LEU A 598 14.55 29.81 -25.74
C LEU A 598 15.99 30.18 -26.16
N ASP A 599 16.97 29.70 -25.40
CA ASP A 599 18.40 30.01 -25.57
C ASP A 599 19.08 29.04 -26.55
N PHE A 600 18.46 28.83 -27.71
CA PHE A 600 18.96 28.00 -28.80
C PHE A 600 18.63 28.62 -30.15
N ILE A 601 19.38 28.26 -31.20
CA ILE A 601 19.09 28.71 -32.56
C ILE A 601 18.14 27.71 -33.23
N GLY A 602 17.08 28.21 -33.87
CA GLY A 602 16.10 27.40 -34.60
C GLY A 602 14.70 27.46 -34.00
N SER A 603 13.93 26.40 -34.22
CA SER A 603 12.55 26.27 -33.75
C SER A 603 12.30 24.92 -33.10
N ASP A 604 11.36 24.89 -32.17
CA ASP A 604 10.78 23.69 -31.58
C ASP A 604 9.29 23.60 -31.96
N THR A 605 8.76 22.39 -32.17
CA THR A 605 7.38 22.21 -32.64
C THR A 605 6.48 21.82 -31.48
N VAL A 606 5.28 22.41 -31.41
CA VAL A 606 4.27 22.10 -30.38
C VAL A 606 2.87 22.19 -30.98
N THR A 607 1.87 21.60 -30.32
CA THR A 607 0.49 21.60 -30.80
C THR A 607 -0.20 22.91 -30.46
N ASP A 608 -0.10 23.34 -29.21
CA ASP A 608 -0.76 24.54 -28.69
C ASP A 608 0.20 25.40 -27.86
N ILE A 609 -0.02 26.71 -27.85
CA ILE A 609 0.73 27.66 -27.03
C ILE A 609 -0.24 28.54 -26.26
N VAL A 610 0.00 28.76 -24.97
CA VAL A 610 -0.77 29.66 -24.11
C VAL A 610 0.17 30.70 -23.51
N LEU A 611 -0.06 31.98 -23.79
CA LEU A 611 0.76 33.08 -23.27
C LEU A 611 -0.16 34.05 -22.51
N GLY A 612 -0.09 34.01 -21.18
CA GLY A 612 -1.00 34.76 -20.33
C GLY A 612 -2.47 34.36 -20.58
N PRO A 613 -3.36 35.30 -20.93
CA PRO A 613 -4.76 35.00 -21.24
C PRO A 613 -4.98 34.44 -22.65
N ASP A 614 -3.97 34.47 -23.53
CA ASP A 614 -4.13 34.17 -24.96
C ASP A 614 -3.83 32.70 -25.27
N TYR A 615 -4.74 32.04 -26.00
CA TYR A 615 -4.64 30.64 -26.42
C TYR A 615 -4.45 30.54 -27.94
N PHE A 616 -3.32 30.00 -28.38
CA PHE A 616 -2.93 29.90 -29.78
C PHE A 616 -2.97 28.45 -30.27
N THR A 617 -3.77 28.20 -31.30
CA THR A 617 -3.86 26.92 -32.02
C THR A 617 -3.58 27.06 -33.52
N THR A 618 -3.46 28.30 -34.00
CA THR A 618 -3.25 28.58 -35.42
C THR A 618 -1.77 28.45 -35.78
N PRO A 619 -1.44 27.89 -36.96
CA PRO A 619 -0.07 27.80 -37.42
C PRO A 619 0.66 29.14 -37.37
N GLY A 620 1.90 29.13 -36.90
CA GLY A 620 2.68 30.35 -36.71
C GLY A 620 3.99 30.12 -35.95
N THR A 621 4.83 31.15 -35.94
CA THR A 621 6.10 31.17 -35.21
C THR A 621 6.01 32.14 -34.04
N TYR A 622 6.33 31.66 -32.84
CA TYR A 622 6.21 32.37 -31.57
C TYR A 622 7.60 32.49 -30.95
N ASN A 623 8.09 33.71 -30.80
CA ASN A 623 9.44 34.01 -30.34
C ASN A 623 9.50 35.36 -29.61
N ALA A 624 10.70 35.73 -29.16
CA ALA A 624 10.96 36.98 -28.43
C ALA A 624 10.66 38.27 -29.20
N VAL A 625 10.55 38.22 -30.53
CA VAL A 625 10.15 39.37 -31.35
C VAL A 625 8.63 39.51 -31.36
N SER A 626 7.91 38.40 -31.55
CA SER A 626 6.45 38.37 -31.59
C SER A 626 5.78 38.52 -30.22
N HIS A 627 6.39 37.98 -29.16
CA HIS A 627 5.83 37.88 -27.81
C HIS A 627 6.89 38.16 -26.73
N PRO A 628 7.50 39.37 -26.72
CA PRO A 628 8.62 39.71 -25.83
C PRO A 628 8.28 39.66 -24.33
N ASP A 629 7.01 39.77 -23.97
CA ASP A 629 6.56 39.76 -22.57
C ASP A 629 6.60 38.34 -21.95
N TYR A 630 6.58 37.29 -22.78
CA TYR A 630 6.54 35.89 -22.33
C TYR A 630 7.72 35.05 -22.84
N ILE A 631 8.28 35.40 -24.01
CA ILE A 631 9.36 34.66 -24.65
C ILE A 631 10.60 35.53 -24.74
N SER A 632 11.75 34.97 -24.39
CA SER A 632 13.07 35.58 -24.58
C SER A 632 14.04 34.60 -25.24
N GLY A 633 15.25 35.05 -25.60
CA GLY A 633 16.26 34.23 -26.26
C GLY A 633 16.22 34.32 -27.79
N THR A 634 16.98 33.43 -28.44
CA THR A 634 17.19 33.42 -29.91
C THR A 634 16.33 32.40 -30.65
N GLY A 635 15.69 31.48 -29.91
CA GLY A 635 14.86 30.40 -30.46
C GLY A 635 13.41 30.79 -30.65
N SER A 636 12.63 29.82 -31.13
CA SER A 636 11.19 29.99 -31.40
C SER A 636 10.41 28.70 -31.14
N LEU A 637 9.12 28.83 -30.82
CA LEU A 637 8.15 27.75 -30.93
C LEU A 637 7.39 27.88 -32.25
N VAL A 638 6.99 26.76 -32.83
CA VAL A 638 6.21 26.69 -34.06
C VAL A 638 5.00 25.80 -33.84
N ILE A 639 3.82 26.35 -34.15
CA ILE A 639 2.64 25.53 -34.43
C ILE A 639 2.67 25.25 -35.93
N PRO A 640 2.80 23.98 -36.36
CA PRO A 640 3.02 23.66 -37.76
C PRO A 640 1.76 23.90 -38.59
N SER A 641 1.92 24.37 -39.83
CA SER A 641 0.83 24.34 -40.80
C SER A 641 0.64 22.91 -41.30
N ASN A 642 -0.56 22.34 -41.15
CA ASN A 642 -0.90 21.09 -41.80
C ASN A 642 -1.08 21.34 -43.31
N ALA A 643 0.00 21.36 -44.07
CA ALA A 643 -0.05 21.53 -45.52
C ALA A 643 -0.92 20.41 -46.13
N THR A 644 -1.92 20.79 -46.91
CA THR A 644 -2.72 19.82 -47.66
C THR A 644 -1.85 19.07 -48.68
N PRO A 645 -2.28 17.87 -49.12
CA PRO A 645 -1.62 17.18 -50.23
C PRO A 645 -1.42 18.07 -51.48
N TYR A 646 -2.38 18.95 -51.80
CA TYR A 646 -2.25 19.96 -52.86
C TYR A 646 -1.15 20.97 -52.58
N GLU A 647 -1.10 21.57 -51.38
CA GLU A 647 -0.09 22.56 -51.03
C GLU A 647 1.33 21.98 -51.03
N THR A 648 1.46 20.72 -50.60
CA THR A 648 2.72 19.98 -50.64
C THR A 648 3.19 19.81 -52.09
N TRP A 649 2.33 19.28 -52.96
CA TRP A 649 2.62 19.13 -54.40
C TRP A 649 2.90 20.48 -55.07
N GLY A 650 2.03 21.47 -54.89
CA GLY A 650 2.09 22.76 -55.58
C GLY A 650 3.32 23.58 -55.21
N SER A 651 3.81 23.44 -53.98
CA SER A 651 5.04 24.12 -53.54
C SER A 651 6.27 23.76 -54.40
N THR A 652 6.32 22.53 -54.95
CA THR A 652 7.42 22.08 -55.82
C THR A 652 7.46 22.81 -57.16
N TYR A 653 6.34 23.40 -57.56
CA TYR A 653 6.18 24.19 -58.79
C TYR A 653 6.09 25.71 -58.54
N GLY A 654 6.24 26.13 -57.28
CA GLY A 654 6.15 27.55 -56.89
C GLY A 654 4.72 28.08 -56.82
N LEU A 655 3.71 27.20 -56.72
CA LEU A 655 2.32 27.60 -56.50
C LEU A 655 2.12 28.07 -55.06
N THR A 656 1.33 29.13 -54.89
CA THR A 656 0.90 29.60 -53.57
C THR A 656 -0.31 28.82 -53.06
N SER A 657 -0.46 28.69 -51.74
CA SER A 657 -1.70 28.18 -51.12
C SER A 657 -2.93 28.95 -51.64
N GLY A 658 -4.04 28.24 -51.90
CA GLY A 658 -5.27 28.83 -52.44
C GLY A 658 -5.27 29.09 -53.96
N SER A 659 -4.28 28.55 -54.69
CA SER A 659 -4.15 28.74 -56.15
C SER A 659 -4.82 27.64 -57.00
N GLU A 660 -5.66 26.79 -56.42
CA GLU A 660 -6.26 25.60 -57.04
C GLU A 660 -7.01 25.92 -58.35
N GLY A 661 -7.68 27.08 -58.40
CA GLY A 661 -8.42 27.55 -59.59
C GLY A 661 -7.59 28.37 -60.58
N GLY A 662 -6.28 28.52 -60.35
CA GLY A 662 -5.37 29.14 -61.31
C GLY A 662 -4.96 28.18 -62.42
N ASP A 663 -4.25 28.71 -63.41
CA ASP A 663 -3.66 28.00 -64.54
C ASP A 663 -2.30 28.67 -64.77
N LEU A 664 -1.22 28.04 -64.29
CA LEU A 664 0.08 28.70 -64.13
C LEU A 664 0.78 28.90 -65.50
N ASP A 665 0.60 28.00 -66.45
CA ASP A 665 1.23 28.07 -67.78
C ASP A 665 0.29 28.51 -68.91
N ASN A 666 -1.00 28.71 -68.62
CA ASN A 666 -2.07 29.12 -69.54
C ASN A 666 -2.38 28.10 -70.64
N ASP A 667 -2.27 26.81 -70.34
CA ASP A 667 -2.64 25.73 -71.26
C ASP A 667 -4.14 25.38 -71.24
N GLY A 668 -4.90 25.96 -70.29
CA GLY A 668 -6.32 25.76 -70.10
C GLY A 668 -6.70 24.66 -69.10
N VAL A 669 -5.72 24.05 -68.43
CA VAL A 669 -5.89 23.10 -67.32
C VAL A 669 -5.64 23.84 -66.00
N THR A 670 -6.52 23.65 -65.02
CA THR A 670 -6.33 24.30 -63.71
C THR A 670 -5.29 23.59 -62.86
N ASN A 671 -4.61 24.31 -61.98
CA ASN A 671 -3.61 23.76 -61.06
C ASN A 671 -4.18 22.57 -60.25
N PHE A 672 -5.47 22.59 -59.90
CA PHE A 672 -6.13 21.45 -59.24
C PHE A 672 -6.29 20.23 -60.16
N GLU A 673 -6.66 20.43 -61.42
CA GLU A 673 -6.73 19.33 -62.39
C GLU A 673 -5.35 18.74 -62.64
N GLU A 674 -4.32 19.58 -62.66
CA GLU A 674 -2.94 19.13 -62.79
C GLU A 674 -2.48 18.34 -61.56
N TYR A 675 -2.82 18.82 -60.37
CA TYR A 675 -2.62 18.08 -59.12
C TYR A 675 -3.32 16.71 -59.15
N ALA A 676 -4.59 16.68 -59.52
CA ALA A 676 -5.38 15.46 -59.56
C ALA A 676 -4.75 14.47 -60.55
N PHE A 677 -4.46 14.90 -61.77
CA PHE A 677 -3.99 14.01 -62.81
C PHE A 677 -2.47 13.86 -62.88
N GLY A 678 -1.72 14.41 -61.92
CA GLY A 678 -0.27 14.31 -61.89
C GLY A 678 0.41 15.01 -63.06
N LEU A 679 -0.16 16.11 -63.55
CA LEU A 679 0.40 16.92 -64.62
C LEU A 679 1.40 17.95 -64.05
N ILE A 680 2.03 18.74 -64.93
CA ILE A 680 3.11 19.65 -64.57
C ILE A 680 2.62 21.10 -64.77
N PRO A 681 2.33 21.85 -63.71
CA PRO A 681 1.69 23.18 -63.77
C PRO A 681 2.51 24.29 -64.41
N ASN A 682 3.77 24.03 -64.74
CA ASN A 682 4.65 25.00 -65.38
C ASN A 682 5.16 24.54 -66.75
N ASP A 683 4.50 23.54 -67.34
CA ASP A 683 4.83 22.98 -68.64
C ASP A 683 3.54 22.74 -69.45
N GLY A 684 3.17 23.72 -70.29
CA GLY A 684 1.93 23.65 -71.08
C GLY A 684 1.90 22.58 -72.16
N SER A 685 2.91 21.70 -72.22
CA SER A 685 2.84 20.44 -72.97
C SER A 685 2.23 19.29 -72.14
N SER A 686 2.12 19.46 -70.83
CA SER A 686 1.59 18.52 -69.84
C SER A 686 0.07 18.65 -69.66
N ALA A 687 -0.68 18.83 -70.75
CA ALA A 687 -2.11 19.17 -70.67
C ALA A 687 -3.07 17.96 -70.74
N ASN A 688 -2.57 16.74 -70.97
CA ASN A 688 -3.41 15.57 -71.27
C ASN A 688 -3.12 14.38 -70.35
N PRO A 689 -4.06 14.00 -69.47
CA PRO A 689 -3.86 12.89 -68.56
C PRO A 689 -4.20 11.52 -69.16
N ILE A 690 -4.76 11.45 -70.38
CA ILE A 690 -5.07 10.19 -71.06
C ILE A 690 -3.80 9.63 -71.71
N THR A 691 -3.31 8.51 -71.17
CA THR A 691 -2.07 7.84 -71.61
C THR A 691 -2.31 6.81 -72.72
N SER A 692 -3.53 6.27 -72.82
CA SER A 692 -3.99 5.47 -73.96
C SER A 692 -5.45 5.77 -74.24
N GLN A 693 -5.76 6.05 -75.51
CA GLN A 693 -7.13 6.26 -75.98
C GLN A 693 -7.98 4.99 -75.83
N LEU A 694 -9.31 5.16 -75.83
CA LEU A 694 -10.25 4.05 -75.75
C LEU A 694 -10.11 3.10 -76.94
N ASP A 695 -9.78 1.85 -76.65
CA ASP A 695 -9.95 0.75 -77.58
C ASP A 695 -11.40 0.25 -77.53
N LYS A 696 -12.15 0.52 -78.59
CA LYS A 696 -13.56 0.13 -78.71
C LYS A 696 -13.78 -1.40 -78.73
N THR A 697 -12.75 -2.17 -79.07
CA THR A 697 -12.82 -3.64 -79.11
C THR A 697 -12.79 -4.23 -77.71
N THR A 698 -11.93 -3.68 -76.85
CA THR A 698 -11.69 -4.19 -75.50
C THR A 698 -12.42 -3.39 -74.42
N GLY A 699 -12.89 -2.18 -74.75
CA GLY A 699 -13.51 -1.26 -73.81
C GLY A 699 -12.52 -0.56 -72.89
N LYS A 700 -11.22 -0.60 -73.21
CA LYS A 700 -10.15 -0.17 -72.31
C LYS A 700 -9.53 1.15 -72.71
N PHE A 701 -9.22 1.99 -71.73
CA PHE A 701 -8.38 3.18 -71.89
C PHE A 701 -7.50 3.33 -70.64
N THR A 702 -6.46 4.16 -70.70
CA THR A 702 -5.62 4.43 -69.53
C THR A 702 -5.49 5.93 -69.30
N TYR A 703 -5.46 6.34 -68.04
CA TYR A 703 -5.17 7.71 -67.62
C TYR A 703 -4.14 7.70 -66.50
N GLN A 704 -3.45 8.82 -66.29
CA GLN A 704 -2.54 9.01 -65.15
C GLN A 704 -3.20 9.85 -64.05
N ARG A 705 -2.77 9.62 -62.81
CA ARG A 705 -3.11 10.45 -61.64
C ARG A 705 -1.96 10.53 -60.66
N LEU A 706 -1.99 11.52 -59.77
CA LEU A 706 -1.04 11.59 -58.65
C LEU A 706 -1.43 10.54 -57.59
N ALA A 707 -0.46 9.70 -57.19
CA ALA A 707 -0.71 8.51 -56.36
C ALA A 707 -1.25 8.88 -54.97
N ASP A 708 -0.65 9.87 -54.31
CA ASP A 708 -1.00 10.32 -52.96
C ASP A 708 -1.94 11.55 -52.97
N SER A 709 -2.79 11.68 -54.01
CA SER A 709 -3.71 12.82 -54.11
C SER A 709 -4.85 12.81 -53.10
N GLY A 710 -5.19 11.65 -52.52
CA GLY A 710 -6.36 11.50 -51.64
C GLY A 710 -7.72 11.70 -52.33
N LEU A 711 -7.75 11.87 -53.66
CA LEU A 711 -8.95 12.13 -54.46
C LEU A 711 -9.64 10.83 -54.92
N ILE A 712 -10.95 10.91 -55.14
CA ILE A 712 -11.78 9.81 -55.66
C ILE A 712 -12.04 10.03 -57.14
N TYR A 713 -11.76 9.02 -57.98
CA TYR A 713 -11.88 9.10 -59.43
C TYR A 713 -13.08 8.29 -59.93
N THR A 714 -13.96 8.93 -60.71
CA THR A 714 -15.16 8.33 -61.29
C THR A 714 -15.17 8.46 -62.81
N ILE A 715 -15.82 7.52 -63.49
CA ILE A 715 -15.85 7.44 -64.95
C ILE A 715 -17.22 7.85 -65.45
N TRP A 716 -17.25 8.84 -66.34
CA TRP A 716 -18.47 9.40 -66.89
C TRP A 716 -18.46 9.25 -68.41
N THR A 717 -19.64 8.98 -68.97
CA THR A 717 -19.81 8.81 -70.41
C THR A 717 -20.92 9.69 -70.96
N SER A 718 -20.80 10.04 -72.24
CA SER A 718 -21.79 10.82 -72.97
C SER A 718 -21.86 10.37 -74.43
N THR A 719 -23.01 10.58 -75.08
CA THR A 719 -23.18 10.36 -76.53
C THR A 719 -23.32 11.67 -77.31
N ASP A 720 -23.45 12.81 -76.61
CA ASP A 720 -23.76 14.12 -77.18
C ASP A 720 -22.87 15.28 -76.66
N LEU A 721 -21.95 15.02 -75.73
CA LEU A 721 -21.10 16.00 -75.02
C LEU A 721 -21.85 16.97 -74.10
N ILE A 722 -23.17 16.82 -73.93
CA ILE A 722 -24.01 17.70 -73.12
C ILE A 722 -24.44 16.95 -71.86
N THR A 723 -25.01 15.76 -72.03
CA THR A 723 -25.51 14.94 -70.92
C THR A 723 -24.47 13.90 -70.57
N TRP A 724 -24.05 13.90 -69.30
CA TRP A 724 -23.05 12.98 -68.77
C TRP A 724 -23.68 12.04 -67.75
N THR A 725 -23.43 10.74 -67.88
CA THR A 725 -23.87 9.69 -66.94
C THR A 725 -22.66 8.92 -66.43
N GLU A 726 -22.61 8.68 -65.13
CA GLU A 726 -21.54 7.88 -64.52
C GLU A 726 -21.67 6.41 -64.97
N ASP A 727 -20.56 5.83 -65.42
CA ASP A 727 -20.41 4.39 -65.60
C ASP A 727 -20.02 3.75 -64.26
N THR A 728 -21.00 3.58 -63.38
CA THR A 728 -20.80 3.02 -62.03
C THR A 728 -20.29 1.59 -62.03
N THR A 729 -20.31 0.90 -63.18
CA THR A 729 -19.81 -0.47 -63.34
C THR A 729 -18.49 -0.56 -64.09
N ALA A 730 -17.88 0.58 -64.45
CA ALA A 730 -16.51 0.62 -64.93
C ALA A 730 -15.56 0.05 -63.87
N THR A 731 -14.59 -0.76 -64.30
CA THR A 731 -13.57 -1.31 -63.39
C THR A 731 -12.26 -0.59 -63.59
N HIS A 732 -11.65 -0.19 -62.47
CA HIS A 732 -10.29 0.34 -62.45
C HIS A 732 -9.35 -0.84 -62.19
N GLY A 733 -8.41 -1.08 -63.10
CA GLY A 733 -7.33 -2.04 -62.93
C GLY A 733 -6.36 -1.59 -61.82
N THR A 734 -5.47 -2.49 -61.42
CA THR A 734 -4.40 -2.16 -60.47
C THR A 734 -3.55 -1.01 -61.02
N PRO A 735 -3.45 0.14 -60.32
CA PRO A 735 -2.61 1.23 -60.76
C PRO A 735 -1.14 0.81 -60.90
N VAL A 736 -0.46 1.33 -61.92
CA VAL A 736 0.95 1.06 -62.21
C VAL A 736 1.77 2.30 -61.88
N PRO A 737 2.64 2.26 -60.85
CA PRO A 737 3.44 3.42 -60.43
C PRO A 737 4.41 3.93 -61.50
N SER A 738 4.60 5.24 -61.57
CA SER A 738 5.54 5.96 -62.43
C SER A 738 5.99 7.27 -61.78
N GLY A 739 7.03 7.20 -60.94
CA GLY A 739 7.42 8.34 -60.10
C GLY A 739 6.33 8.64 -59.07
N ASP A 740 5.97 9.91 -58.93
CA ASP A 740 4.89 10.37 -58.02
C ASP A 740 3.49 10.10 -58.60
N ASN A 741 3.42 9.72 -59.88
CA ASN A 741 2.18 9.40 -60.58
C ASN A 741 1.94 7.89 -60.63
N GLU A 742 0.72 7.52 -60.98
CA GLU A 742 0.34 6.16 -61.35
C GLU A 742 -0.55 6.16 -62.59
N THR A 743 -0.40 5.14 -63.42
CA THR A 743 -1.27 4.89 -64.57
C THR A 743 -2.37 3.91 -64.20
N VAL A 744 -3.63 4.29 -64.45
CA VAL A 744 -4.82 3.49 -64.16
C VAL A 744 -5.42 3.03 -65.49
N GLU A 745 -5.53 1.70 -65.67
CA GLU A 745 -6.33 1.11 -66.75
C GLU A 745 -7.80 1.07 -66.33
N VAL A 746 -8.70 1.53 -67.19
CA VAL A 746 -10.14 1.49 -66.97
C VAL A 746 -10.78 0.61 -68.03
N THR A 747 -11.65 -0.31 -67.62
CA THR A 747 -12.52 -1.07 -68.51
C THR A 747 -13.96 -0.58 -68.36
N LEU A 748 -14.54 -0.10 -69.46
CA LEU A 748 -15.92 0.39 -69.50
C LEU A 748 -16.94 -0.75 -69.50
N THR A 749 -18.18 -0.41 -69.15
CA THR A 749 -19.32 -1.31 -69.29
C THR A 749 -19.58 -1.68 -70.76
N PRO A 750 -19.61 -2.98 -71.13
CA PRO A 750 -19.69 -3.42 -72.53
C PRO A 750 -20.84 -2.82 -73.35
N ALA A 751 -22.01 -2.61 -72.74
CA ALA A 751 -23.19 -2.04 -73.41
C ALA A 751 -22.98 -0.59 -73.90
N LEU A 752 -22.04 0.14 -73.30
CA LEU A 752 -21.72 1.51 -73.73
C LEU A 752 -20.98 1.52 -75.07
N LEU A 753 -20.28 0.43 -75.42
CA LEU A 753 -19.47 0.33 -76.64
C LEU A 753 -20.32 0.18 -77.91
N ASP A 754 -21.58 -0.21 -77.78
CA ASP A 754 -22.53 -0.30 -78.90
C ASP A 754 -22.94 1.07 -79.44
N ASN A 755 -22.69 2.15 -78.68
CA ASN A 755 -23.01 3.50 -79.12
C ASN A 755 -22.14 3.91 -80.34
N PRO A 756 -22.73 4.53 -81.37
CA PRO A 756 -21.98 5.00 -82.54
C PRO A 756 -21.08 6.20 -82.22
N LYS A 757 -21.38 6.93 -81.14
CA LYS A 757 -20.58 8.02 -80.57
C LYS A 757 -20.51 7.83 -79.05
N LEU A 758 -19.32 7.81 -78.50
CA LEU A 758 -19.08 7.67 -77.06
C LEU A 758 -17.95 8.61 -76.66
N PHE A 759 -18.21 9.46 -75.69
CA PHE A 759 -17.25 10.38 -75.07
C PHE A 759 -17.04 9.95 -73.63
N LEU A 760 -15.81 10.12 -73.14
CA LEU A 760 -15.40 9.73 -71.80
C LEU A 760 -14.91 10.96 -71.04
N GLN A 761 -15.16 10.96 -69.74
CA GLN A 761 -14.63 11.94 -68.81
C GLN A 761 -14.25 11.21 -67.52
N VAL A 762 -13.02 11.44 -67.06
CA VAL A 762 -12.60 11.05 -65.71
C VAL A 762 -12.81 12.25 -64.81
N ARG A 763 -13.49 12.09 -63.68
CA ARG A 763 -13.69 13.16 -62.68
C ARG A 763 -13.00 12.80 -61.39
N ALA A 764 -12.16 13.70 -60.88
CA ALA A 764 -11.56 13.63 -59.56
C ALA A 764 -12.37 14.50 -58.58
N ASN A 765 -12.72 13.97 -57.41
CA ASN A 765 -13.46 14.67 -56.35
C ASN A 765 -12.78 14.53 -55.00
#